data_AF-A0A0S9QQ86-F1
#
_entry.id   AF-A0A0S9QQ86-F1
#
_cell.length_a   1.000
_cell.length_b   1.000
_cell.length_c   1.000
_cell.angle_alpha   90.00
_cell.angle_beta   90.00
_cell.angle_gamma   90.00
#
_symmetry.space_group_name_H-M   'P 1'
#
loop_
_entity.id
_entity.type
_entity.pdbx_description
1 polymer ?
#
loop_
_entity_poly.entity_id
_entity_poly.type
_entity_poly.pdbx_seq_one_letter_code
_entity_poly.pdbx_strand_id
1 'polypeptide(L)'
;MVSVPVWSMLIAEASAACQPASPASGQTVTCTDAQPTGFVAPAAATGLTVSIQPGATIDSQQTSAGTNPSFTNVRVNGTSIVNNAGTVGNTAPLNRDNFGVNLAGDRSTLNNTGTITLTAPAGNTTTRVYGAYSSAPAGSQYESTTVTNSGTIAVTQNGNGIARGIYSGENTTLFTLNNTGLISATRGTSATATTAVVAGVDSDDDTDRLVVNNAAGGRITATGTNTRAISGRAAQYEINNSGTLTNTTANEAAIATFAVNAGNAGDATTVRAYNTVITNTATGVINGDVRNFDQDLQTATTVVNLRRTGTLTNAGTINGNVAFGGGNQTVNNTGRITGGLSFLDVAATVNTVNLGTGSSIGGNITAQGLGTNNLNLSGTGTLTGTVSGFTSLNQTGTGIAWTTASGSVQNLSGNLTVAGGNLTLGAGSTQNVAGLIQVTGSGAQLTVNNTLTNKTVNLSGSNTSLVNNGTLVGTGAAGRANTAATRVYGVLTNSTGADFANVAVTNNGTIAVTENGIGISRGIYAGENIASMAITNAGTISATRSGTGTAAVAAIDSDDDVAALSVTNRAGATISGTGTGVRAIQGRAQSFTIANAGAITGPAGGQAIVVYGAGNGFLTNAATGVITGDVRFTDADPQVATTANRRNSTTTNAGRLSGNIQYGLGSHTLTNTGAITGNIAFADVAASRNTVNLGTGSTIGGNITAQGLGINALNLSGTGTLTGNVAGFTTLRQADGAWTLASGSTQTFSGGATVAGGVLTVNSTLNANTGVGTAGTLVGTGRVAGTLTNAGIVAPGSTAAPFGTLTVTNFVQQAGGTLQTTLGVDG
;
A
#
# COMPACT_ATOMS: atom_id res chain seq x y z
N MET A 1 -43.97 102.46 14.39
CA MET A 1 -43.17 102.08 13.21
C MET A 1 -41.73 102.42 13.56
N VAL A 2 -40.74 101.53 13.67
CA VAL A 2 -40.49 100.23 13.01
C VAL A 2 -39.53 99.36 13.88
N SER A 3 -39.74 98.04 13.79
CA SER A 3 -38.93 96.84 14.13
C SER A 3 -38.18 96.67 15.46
N VAL A 4 -38.68 95.72 16.26
CA VAL A 4 -37.92 94.97 17.29
C VAL A 4 -37.33 93.71 16.62
N PRO A 5 -36.02 93.41 16.77
CA PRO A 5 -35.44 92.17 16.26
C PRO A 5 -35.59 91.03 17.26
N VAL A 6 -35.96 89.86 16.72
CA VAL A 6 -36.05 88.57 17.40
C VAL A 6 -34.63 88.06 17.69
N TRP A 7 -34.29 87.89 18.97
CA TRP A 7 -33.16 87.06 19.38
C TRP A 7 -33.61 85.60 19.40
N SER A 8 -33.10 84.80 18.46
CA SER A 8 -33.15 83.34 18.53
C SER A 8 -31.96 82.88 19.39
N MET A 9 -32.25 82.40 20.60
CA MET A 9 -31.31 81.64 21.40
C MET A 9 -31.15 80.26 20.77
N LEU A 10 -30.01 80.01 20.14
CA LEU A 10 -29.53 78.65 19.84
C LEU A 10 -29.12 77.99 21.16
N ILE A 11 -30.03 77.22 21.76
CA ILE A 11 -29.67 76.22 22.76
C ILE A 11 -29.18 75.00 21.97
N ALA A 12 -27.86 74.91 21.78
CA ALA A 12 -27.22 73.67 21.37
C ALA A 12 -27.24 72.73 22.59
N GLU A 13 -28.32 71.98 22.78
CA GLU A 13 -28.24 70.79 23.61
C GLU A 13 -27.23 69.85 22.95
N ALA A 14 -26.20 69.44 23.70
CA ALA A 14 -25.28 68.41 23.28
C ALA A 14 -26.07 67.10 23.16
N SER A 15 -26.69 66.86 21.99
CA SER A 15 -27.35 65.59 21.72
C SER A 15 -26.28 64.51 21.72
N ALA A 16 -26.46 63.48 22.54
CA ALA A 16 -25.60 62.29 22.47
C ALA A 16 -25.65 61.75 21.03
N ALA A 17 -24.50 61.39 20.46
CA ALA A 17 -24.43 60.96 19.06
C ALA A 17 -25.15 59.61 18.82
N CYS A 18 -25.40 58.84 19.89
CA CYS A 18 -26.26 57.66 19.91
C CYS A 18 -27.61 57.99 20.56
N GLN A 19 -28.71 57.83 19.80
CA GLN A 19 -30.07 58.12 20.28
C GLN A 19 -31.02 56.93 20.14
N PRO A 20 -31.92 56.70 21.13
CA PRO A 20 -32.01 57.42 22.40
C PRO A 20 -30.81 57.09 23.32
N ALA A 21 -30.31 58.08 24.05
CA ALA A 21 -29.16 57.91 24.95
C ALA A 21 -29.41 56.92 26.11
N SER A 22 -30.68 56.74 26.50
CA SER A 22 -31.12 55.77 27.52
C SER A 22 -32.32 54.98 26.98
N PRO A 23 -32.08 53.97 26.12
CA PRO A 23 -33.14 53.18 25.49
C PRO A 23 -33.88 52.28 26.49
N ALA A 24 -35.17 52.05 26.24
CA ALA A 24 -35.93 50.96 26.87
C ALA A 24 -35.75 49.63 26.10
N SER A 25 -36.10 48.51 26.71
CA SER A 25 -36.00 47.19 26.07
C SER A 25 -36.73 47.13 24.73
N GLY A 26 -36.15 46.41 23.76
CA GLY A 26 -36.69 46.28 22.40
C GLY A 26 -36.45 47.48 21.48
N GLN A 27 -35.89 48.59 21.96
CA GLN A 27 -35.69 49.79 21.15
C GLN A 27 -34.48 49.71 20.23
N THR A 28 -34.53 50.50 19.16
CA THR A 28 -33.38 50.75 18.27
C THR A 28 -32.63 52.00 18.72
N VAL A 29 -31.32 51.89 18.92
CA VAL A 29 -30.39 53.01 19.15
C VAL A 29 -29.64 53.27 17.86
N THR A 30 -29.63 54.50 17.36
CA THR A 30 -28.86 54.87 16.16
C THR A 30 -27.75 55.83 16.54
N CYS A 31 -26.52 55.50 16.16
CA CYS A 31 -25.34 56.35 16.33
C CYS A 31 -24.90 56.94 14.99
N THR A 32 -24.97 58.27 14.83
CA THR A 32 -24.66 58.96 13.56
C THR A 32 -23.32 59.69 13.56
N ASP A 33 -22.85 60.12 14.73
CA ASP A 33 -21.65 60.97 14.88
C ASP A 33 -20.66 60.38 15.91
N ALA A 34 -19.71 61.19 16.36
CA ALA A 34 -18.73 60.82 17.39
C ALA A 34 -19.39 60.73 18.78
N GLN A 35 -19.29 59.57 19.43
CA GLN A 35 -19.70 59.31 20.80
C GLN A 35 -18.46 59.10 21.69
N PRO A 36 -17.87 60.17 22.25
CA PRO A 36 -16.60 60.10 22.98
C PRO A 36 -16.69 59.39 24.33
N THR A 37 -17.91 59.17 24.86
CA THR A 37 -18.13 58.51 26.15
C THR A 37 -18.60 57.06 26.01
N GLY A 38 -18.52 56.47 24.81
CA GLY A 38 -19.06 55.15 24.52
C GLY A 38 -20.58 55.04 24.64
N PHE A 39 -21.08 53.81 24.47
CA PHE A 39 -22.47 53.44 24.65
C PHE A 39 -22.58 52.19 25.54
N VAL A 40 -23.19 52.35 26.72
CA VAL A 40 -23.48 51.23 27.62
C VAL A 40 -24.98 51.17 27.85
N ALA A 41 -25.61 50.06 27.43
CA ALA A 41 -27.02 49.83 27.64
C ALA A 41 -27.40 49.89 29.14
N PRO A 42 -28.51 50.54 29.50
CA PRO A 42 -29.03 50.49 30.87
C PRO A 42 -29.19 49.03 31.35
N ALA A 43 -28.92 48.77 32.63
CA ALA A 43 -28.82 47.41 33.17
C ALA A 43 -30.07 46.53 32.92
N ALA A 44 -31.27 47.13 32.91
CA ALA A 44 -32.54 46.43 32.66
C ALA A 44 -32.95 46.39 31.18
N ALA A 45 -32.25 47.11 30.30
CA ALA A 45 -32.59 47.19 28.88
C ALA A 45 -32.04 45.97 28.12
N THR A 46 -32.93 45.18 27.54
CA THR A 46 -32.63 43.98 26.76
C THR A 46 -33.29 44.04 25.39
N GLY A 47 -32.87 43.19 24.45
CA GLY A 47 -33.48 43.17 23.11
C GLY A 47 -33.22 44.44 22.30
N LEU A 48 -32.16 45.18 22.60
CA LEU A 48 -31.83 46.43 21.90
C LEU A 48 -31.30 46.14 20.50
N THR A 49 -31.56 47.03 19.55
CA THR A 49 -30.85 47.06 18.27
C THR A 49 -29.98 48.32 18.21
N VAL A 50 -28.67 48.20 18.41
CA VAL A 50 -27.72 49.32 18.32
C VAL A 50 -27.16 49.38 16.91
N SER A 51 -27.36 50.50 16.21
CA SER A 51 -26.99 50.70 14.80
C SER A 51 -25.99 51.85 14.68
N ILE A 52 -24.70 51.53 14.53
CA ILE A 52 -23.60 52.49 14.36
C ILE A 52 -23.42 52.73 12.87
N GLN A 53 -23.74 53.96 12.43
CA GLN A 53 -23.75 54.31 11.01
C GLN A 53 -22.34 54.47 10.42
N PRO A 54 -22.17 54.34 9.09
CA PRO A 54 -20.92 54.69 8.43
C PRO A 54 -20.47 56.11 8.80
N GLY A 55 -19.20 56.27 9.17
CA GLY A 55 -18.63 57.56 9.60
C GLY A 55 -18.77 57.87 11.10
N ALA A 56 -19.70 57.22 11.81
CA ALA A 56 -19.81 57.37 13.26
C ALA A 56 -18.58 56.76 13.98
N THR A 57 -18.19 57.34 15.12
CA THR A 57 -17.05 56.87 15.93
C THR A 57 -17.49 56.67 17.37
N ILE A 58 -17.24 55.50 17.97
CA ILE A 58 -17.60 55.19 19.36
C ILE A 58 -16.32 54.96 20.17
N ASP A 59 -16.05 55.87 21.11
CA ASP A 59 -14.91 55.75 22.04
C ASP A 59 -15.31 54.99 23.32
N SER A 60 -14.43 54.91 24.30
CA SER A 60 -14.58 54.06 25.48
C SER A 60 -15.32 54.75 26.64
N GLN A 61 -16.17 53.99 27.33
CA GLN A 61 -16.78 54.35 28.62
C GLN A 61 -16.13 53.56 29.75
N GLN A 62 -15.82 54.21 30.88
CA GLN A 62 -15.48 53.47 32.09
C GLN A 62 -16.73 52.77 32.65
N THR A 63 -16.65 51.44 32.85
CA THR A 63 -17.76 50.57 33.25
C THR A 63 -17.61 49.96 34.65
N SER A 64 -16.44 50.11 35.27
CA SER A 64 -16.23 49.74 36.68
C SER A 64 -15.36 50.76 37.40
N ALA A 65 -15.61 50.96 38.69
CA ALA A 65 -14.84 51.83 39.57
C ALA A 65 -13.81 51.02 40.38
N GLY A 66 -12.77 51.68 40.89
CA GLY A 66 -11.75 51.07 41.76
C GLY A 66 -10.33 51.17 41.21
N THR A 67 -9.40 50.44 41.83
CA THR A 67 -7.96 50.44 41.47
C THR A 67 -7.66 49.68 40.16
N ASN A 68 -8.66 48.99 39.60
CA ASN A 68 -8.57 48.23 38.36
C ASN A 68 -9.84 48.40 37.48
N PRO A 69 -10.06 49.61 36.91
CA PRO A 69 -11.28 49.89 36.14
C PRO A 69 -11.29 49.21 34.77
N SER A 70 -12.49 48.87 34.30
CA SER A 70 -12.78 48.27 33.00
C SER A 70 -13.39 49.31 32.07
N PHE A 71 -13.01 49.30 30.81
CA PHE A 71 -13.50 50.22 29.78
C PHE A 71 -14.25 49.46 28.70
N THR A 72 -15.39 49.97 28.26
CA THR A 72 -16.20 49.37 27.19
C THR A 72 -16.65 50.43 26.20
N ASN A 73 -16.48 50.21 24.90
CA ASN A 73 -17.00 51.13 23.88
C ASN A 73 -18.49 50.93 23.63
N VAL A 74 -18.93 49.67 23.46
CA VAL A 74 -20.33 49.30 23.26
C VAL A 74 -20.66 48.15 24.20
N ARG A 75 -21.65 48.30 25.07
CA ARG A 75 -22.20 47.20 25.89
C ARG A 75 -23.69 47.04 25.67
N VAL A 76 -24.14 45.81 25.43
CA VAL A 76 -25.56 45.46 25.34
C VAL A 76 -25.88 44.29 26.26
N ASN A 77 -27.14 44.17 26.70
CA ASN A 77 -27.62 43.11 27.59
C ASN A 77 -28.76 42.31 26.95
N GLY A 78 -29.04 41.10 27.47
CA GLY A 78 -30.07 40.19 26.94
C GLY A 78 -29.95 39.91 25.43
N THR A 79 -31.08 39.64 24.76
CA THR A 79 -31.15 39.25 23.34
C THR A 79 -30.94 40.42 22.36
N SER A 80 -29.84 41.17 22.50
CA SER A 80 -29.58 42.41 21.75
C SER A 80 -28.77 42.20 20.47
N ILE A 81 -28.89 43.13 19.52
CA ILE A 81 -28.19 43.15 18.23
C ILE A 81 -27.36 44.43 18.14
N VAL A 82 -26.08 44.32 17.80
CA VAL A 82 -25.21 45.44 17.46
C VAL A 82 -24.86 45.37 15.97
N ASN A 83 -25.32 46.34 15.19
CA ASN A 83 -24.96 46.54 13.78
C ASN A 83 -23.91 47.65 13.70
N ASN A 84 -22.64 47.28 13.50
CA ASN A 84 -21.55 48.25 13.35
C ASN A 84 -21.14 48.43 11.90
N ALA A 85 -21.41 49.60 11.33
CA ALA A 85 -20.87 50.06 10.05
C ALA A 85 -19.87 51.23 10.19
N GLY A 86 -19.71 51.77 11.41
CA GLY A 86 -18.79 52.86 11.74
C GLY A 86 -17.45 52.37 12.31
N THR A 87 -16.84 53.16 13.20
CA THR A 87 -15.60 52.83 13.89
C THR A 87 -15.82 52.74 15.40
N VAL A 88 -15.41 51.63 16.01
CA VAL A 88 -15.39 51.41 17.46
C VAL A 88 -13.94 51.25 17.88
N GLY A 89 -13.44 52.07 18.81
CA GLY A 89 -12.05 51.94 19.23
C GLY A 89 -11.65 52.94 20.30
N ASN A 90 -10.48 52.75 20.90
CA ASN A 90 -9.94 53.68 21.87
C ASN A 90 -9.01 54.69 21.21
N THR A 91 -9.29 55.99 21.37
CA THR A 91 -8.45 57.08 20.82
C THR A 91 -7.07 57.17 21.49
N ALA A 92 -6.95 56.71 22.74
CA ALA A 92 -5.69 56.56 23.46
C ALA A 92 -5.56 55.14 24.08
N PRO A 93 -4.36 54.55 24.12
CA PRO A 93 -4.14 53.26 24.79
C PRO A 93 -4.50 53.32 26.27
N LEU A 94 -5.43 52.46 26.70
CA LEU A 94 -5.93 52.45 28.07
C LEU A 94 -5.23 51.37 28.89
N ASN A 95 -4.82 51.74 30.10
CA ASN A 95 -3.90 50.97 30.92
C ASN A 95 -4.54 49.82 31.72
N ARG A 96 -5.70 49.25 31.30
CA ARG A 96 -6.45 48.15 31.95
C ARG A 96 -7.41 47.45 30.96
N ASP A 97 -8.37 46.66 31.45
CA ASP A 97 -9.25 45.81 30.64
C ASP A 97 -10.15 46.63 29.71
N ASN A 98 -10.04 46.38 28.40
CA ASN A 98 -10.75 47.12 27.35
C ASN A 98 -11.61 46.17 26.50
N PHE A 99 -12.88 46.53 26.33
CA PHE A 99 -13.86 45.78 25.56
C PHE A 99 -14.42 46.67 24.44
N GLY A 100 -14.23 46.30 23.18
CA GLY A 100 -14.80 47.03 22.05
C GLY A 100 -16.31 46.87 22.04
N VAL A 101 -16.78 45.65 21.74
CA VAL A 101 -18.19 45.27 21.86
C VAL A 101 -18.34 44.18 22.91
N ASN A 102 -19.05 44.51 23.99
CA ASN A 102 -19.38 43.61 25.09
C ASN A 102 -20.83 43.12 24.96
N LEU A 103 -20.98 41.86 24.55
CA LEU A 103 -22.23 41.15 24.38
C LEU A 103 -22.62 40.49 25.72
N ALA A 104 -23.01 41.31 26.70
CA ALA A 104 -23.33 40.87 28.06
C ALA A 104 -24.78 40.34 28.18
N GLY A 105 -25.18 39.47 27.25
CA GLY A 105 -26.54 38.96 27.18
C GLY A 105 -26.68 37.69 26.36
N ASP A 106 -27.60 36.82 26.78
CA ASP A 106 -27.92 35.61 26.05
C ASP A 106 -28.54 35.91 24.67
N ARG A 107 -28.20 35.10 23.67
CA ARG A 107 -28.61 35.22 22.25
C ARG A 107 -28.24 36.58 21.63
N SER A 108 -27.20 37.23 22.16
CA SER A 108 -26.68 38.49 21.60
C SER A 108 -26.03 38.28 20.23
N THR A 109 -26.14 39.29 19.38
CA THR A 109 -25.56 39.28 18.02
C THR A 109 -24.74 40.54 17.74
N LEU A 110 -23.56 40.39 17.14
CA LEU A 110 -22.78 41.47 16.54
C LEU A 110 -22.71 41.26 15.02
N ASN A 111 -23.14 42.25 14.24
CA ASN A 111 -22.95 42.34 12.79
C ASN A 111 -21.97 43.48 12.49
N ASN A 112 -20.71 43.16 12.21
CA ASN A 112 -19.66 44.13 11.94
C ASN A 112 -19.34 44.21 10.44
N THR A 113 -19.74 45.30 9.80
CA THR A 113 -19.29 45.71 8.45
C THR A 113 -18.26 46.84 8.52
N GLY A 114 -18.16 47.52 9.67
CA GLY A 114 -17.23 48.62 9.94
C GLY A 114 -15.90 48.18 10.54
N THR A 115 -15.32 49.03 11.39
CA THR A 115 -14.02 48.81 12.02
C THR A 115 -14.15 48.76 13.55
N ILE A 116 -13.55 47.75 14.17
CA ILE A 116 -13.33 47.66 15.62
C ILE A 116 -11.82 47.59 15.84
N THR A 117 -11.22 48.60 16.46
CA THR A 117 -9.76 48.67 16.67
C THR A 117 -9.43 49.03 18.10
N LEU A 118 -8.67 48.17 18.78
CA LEU A 118 -8.25 48.42 20.16
C LEU A 118 -6.75 48.25 20.33
N THR A 119 -6.12 49.15 21.07
CA THR A 119 -4.68 49.11 21.36
C THR A 119 -4.42 49.21 22.86
N ALA A 120 -3.65 48.26 23.40
CA ALA A 120 -3.07 48.36 24.73
C ALA A 120 -1.72 49.10 24.71
N PRO A 121 -1.38 49.83 25.79
CA PRO A 121 -0.11 50.53 25.95
C PRO A 121 1.07 49.57 26.17
N ALA A 122 2.29 50.05 25.90
CA ALA A 122 3.52 49.34 26.21
C ALA A 122 3.79 49.26 27.73
N GLY A 123 4.58 48.27 28.16
CA GLY A 123 5.06 48.14 29.55
C GLY A 123 4.05 47.59 30.57
N ASN A 124 2.79 47.36 30.17
CA ASN A 124 1.75 46.83 31.06
C ASN A 124 1.70 45.29 31.03
N THR A 125 1.74 44.63 32.18
CA THR A 125 1.75 43.16 32.29
C THR A 125 0.38 42.50 32.49
N THR A 126 -0.68 43.27 32.76
CA THR A 126 -1.98 42.72 33.17
C THR A 126 -3.16 43.16 32.29
N THR A 127 -2.96 44.12 31.38
CA THR A 127 -4.04 44.63 30.51
C THR A 127 -4.61 43.55 29.60
N ARG A 128 -5.94 43.43 29.58
CA ARG A 128 -6.66 42.58 28.62
C ARG A 128 -7.38 43.45 27.59
N VAL A 129 -7.34 43.05 26.33
CA VAL A 129 -8.05 43.77 25.26
C VAL A 129 -8.88 42.79 24.44
N TYR A 130 -10.15 43.11 24.25
CA TYR A 130 -11.10 42.26 23.53
C TYR A 130 -11.87 43.09 22.51
N GLY A 131 -11.72 42.77 21.21
CA GLY A 131 -12.47 43.44 20.14
C GLY A 131 -13.96 43.19 20.28
N ALA A 132 -14.36 41.91 20.30
CA ALA A 132 -15.67 41.45 20.70
C ALA A 132 -15.55 40.46 21.88
N TYR A 133 -16.42 40.61 22.87
CA TYR A 133 -16.39 39.85 24.12
C TYR A 133 -17.79 39.36 24.47
N SER A 134 -17.91 38.09 24.84
CA SER A 134 -19.09 37.53 25.51
C SER A 134 -18.63 36.67 26.67
N SER A 135 -19.30 36.76 27.81
CA SER A 135 -19.06 35.91 28.99
C SER A 135 -20.27 36.02 29.89
N ALA A 136 -20.87 34.90 30.27
CA ALA A 136 -22.00 34.94 31.18
C ALA A 136 -21.53 35.26 32.61
N PRO A 137 -22.27 36.07 33.38
CA PRO A 137 -21.96 36.28 34.79
C PRO A 137 -22.07 34.97 35.59
N ALA A 138 -21.35 34.89 36.70
CA ALA A 138 -21.32 33.71 37.57
C ALA A 138 -22.74 33.25 37.96
N GLY A 139 -23.00 31.95 37.81
CA GLY A 139 -24.31 31.33 38.09
C GLY A 139 -25.34 31.44 36.95
N SER A 140 -24.95 31.95 35.78
CA SER A 140 -25.78 31.97 34.57
C SER A 140 -25.07 31.27 33.40
N GLN A 141 -25.84 30.86 32.39
CA GLN A 141 -25.32 30.26 31.16
C GLN A 141 -25.97 30.94 29.97
N TYR A 142 -25.17 31.33 28.97
CA TYR A 142 -25.68 31.82 27.70
C TYR A 142 -25.94 30.64 26.76
N GLU A 143 -27.17 30.51 26.27
CA GLU A 143 -27.56 29.53 25.26
C GLU A 143 -26.77 29.76 23.96
N SER A 144 -26.68 31.02 23.51
CA SER A 144 -25.92 31.32 22.31
C SER A 144 -25.38 32.76 22.22
N THR A 145 -24.33 32.95 21.44
CA THR A 145 -23.85 34.28 21.00
C THR A 145 -23.38 34.18 19.55
N THR A 146 -23.68 35.18 18.72
CA THR A 146 -23.27 35.21 17.32
C THR A 146 -22.47 36.47 16.97
N VAL A 147 -21.36 36.30 16.27
CA VAL A 147 -20.60 37.40 15.66
C VAL A 147 -20.49 37.16 14.16
N THR A 148 -20.99 38.09 13.37
CA THR A 148 -20.82 38.12 11.91
C THR A 148 -19.92 39.29 11.55
N ASN A 149 -18.75 39.02 10.98
CA ASN A 149 -17.75 40.01 10.61
C ASN A 149 -17.48 40.00 9.09
N SER A 150 -17.84 41.08 8.41
CA SER A 150 -17.41 41.37 7.04
C SER A 150 -16.49 42.61 6.96
N GLY A 151 -16.35 43.35 8.07
CA GLY A 151 -15.44 44.48 8.22
C GLY A 151 -14.09 44.09 8.83
N THR A 152 -13.56 44.93 9.72
CA THR A 152 -12.29 44.72 10.43
C THR A 152 -12.51 44.67 11.94
N ILE A 153 -11.94 43.66 12.61
CA ILE A 153 -11.75 43.61 14.06
C ILE A 153 -10.26 43.42 14.30
N ALA A 154 -9.59 44.42 14.85
CA ALA A 154 -8.14 44.41 15.05
C ALA A 154 -7.78 44.80 16.49
N VAL A 155 -6.96 43.98 17.13
CA VAL A 155 -6.44 44.28 18.47
C VAL A 155 -4.92 44.27 18.47
N THR A 156 -4.32 45.20 19.20
CA THR A 156 -2.86 45.29 19.37
C THR A 156 -2.50 45.30 20.85
N GLN A 157 -1.61 44.40 21.25
CA GLN A 157 -1.06 44.30 22.59
C GLN A 157 0.41 44.74 22.58
N ASN A 158 0.68 46.00 22.92
CA ASN A 158 2.06 46.51 23.00
C ASN A 158 2.75 46.18 24.34
N GLY A 159 1.99 45.68 25.32
CA GLY A 159 2.48 45.21 26.60
C GLY A 159 2.56 43.69 26.71
N ASN A 160 2.65 43.21 27.94
CA ASN A 160 2.79 41.82 28.34
C ASN A 160 1.47 41.15 28.73
N GLY A 161 0.34 41.81 28.50
CA GLY A 161 -1.00 41.31 28.79
C GLY A 161 -1.63 40.45 27.69
N ILE A 162 -2.96 40.33 27.73
CA ILE A 162 -3.76 39.49 26.82
C ILE A 162 -4.40 40.39 25.76
N ALA A 163 -4.48 39.92 24.51
CA ALA A 163 -5.39 40.52 23.53
C ALA A 163 -6.09 39.47 22.68
N ARG A 164 -7.36 39.72 22.39
CA ARG A 164 -8.27 38.87 21.64
C ARG A 164 -9.08 39.70 20.64
N GLY A 165 -9.06 39.32 19.37
CA GLY A 165 -9.99 39.90 18.41
C GLY A 165 -11.42 39.58 18.83
N ILE A 166 -11.69 38.30 19.07
CA ILE A 166 -12.96 37.77 19.56
C ILE A 166 -12.69 36.81 20.71
N TYR A 167 -13.48 36.91 21.78
CA TYR A 167 -13.40 36.03 22.94
C TYR A 167 -14.77 35.46 23.32
N SER A 168 -14.83 34.13 23.38
CA SER A 168 -15.92 33.37 24.00
C SER A 168 -15.52 33.04 25.44
N GLY A 169 -16.12 33.72 26.40
CA GLY A 169 -15.80 33.62 27.82
C GLY A 169 -16.59 32.53 28.53
N GLU A 170 -16.71 32.71 29.85
CA GLU A 170 -17.25 31.71 30.75
C GLU A 170 -18.74 31.41 30.47
N ASN A 171 -19.14 30.17 30.75
CA ASN A 171 -20.52 29.67 30.74
C ASN A 171 -21.31 29.96 29.45
N THR A 172 -20.72 29.63 28.30
CA THR A 172 -21.35 29.81 26.98
C THR A 172 -21.61 28.46 26.31
N THR A 173 -22.88 28.14 26.02
CA THR A 173 -23.24 26.86 25.38
C THR A 173 -22.83 26.84 23.90
N LEU A 174 -23.12 27.90 23.14
CA LEU A 174 -22.77 28.00 21.73
C LEU A 174 -22.29 29.40 21.36
N PHE A 175 -21.05 29.52 20.90
CA PHE A 175 -20.56 30.73 20.28
C PHE A 175 -20.36 30.50 18.78
N THR A 176 -20.97 31.32 17.92
CA THR A 176 -20.84 31.23 16.47
C THR A 176 -20.16 32.46 15.90
N LEU A 177 -19.10 32.27 15.12
CA LEU A 177 -18.40 33.29 14.37
C LEU A 177 -18.54 33.04 12.87
N ASN A 178 -19.08 34.02 12.13
CA ASN A 178 -19.12 34.03 10.67
C ASN A 178 -18.21 35.15 10.16
N ASN A 179 -17.07 34.81 9.56
CA ASN A 179 -16.08 35.77 9.08
C ASN A 179 -15.93 35.73 7.56
N THR A 180 -16.18 36.88 6.92
CA THR A 180 -15.79 37.20 5.53
C THR A 180 -14.81 38.39 5.47
N GLY A 181 -14.59 39.08 6.60
CA GLY A 181 -13.70 40.22 6.75
C GLY A 181 -12.34 39.88 7.36
N LEU A 182 -11.72 40.87 8.03
CA LEU A 182 -10.46 40.72 8.76
C LEU A 182 -10.69 40.64 10.27
N ILE A 183 -10.14 39.62 10.91
CA ILE A 183 -9.90 39.57 12.35
C ILE A 183 -8.38 39.51 12.55
N SER A 184 -7.82 40.45 13.30
CA SER A 184 -6.38 40.55 13.51
C SER A 184 -6.03 40.72 14.98
N ALA A 185 -5.01 40.01 15.44
CA ALA A 185 -4.43 40.19 16.75
C ALA A 185 -2.90 40.30 16.65
N THR A 186 -2.35 41.42 17.10
CA THR A 186 -0.93 41.71 16.99
C THR A 186 -0.31 41.88 18.37
N ARG A 187 0.81 41.19 18.62
CA ARG A 187 1.71 41.55 19.70
C ARG A 187 2.71 42.57 19.18
N GLY A 188 2.75 43.74 19.81
CA GLY A 188 3.68 44.80 19.47
C GLY A 188 5.13 44.42 19.78
N THR A 189 6.07 45.06 19.09
CA THR A 189 7.51 44.76 19.18
C THR A 189 8.13 45.09 20.54
N SER A 190 7.47 45.91 21.36
CA SER A 190 7.89 46.25 22.72
C SER A 190 7.51 45.21 23.78
N ALA A 191 6.67 44.23 23.43
CA ALA A 191 6.22 43.20 24.36
C ALA A 191 7.22 42.05 24.45
N THR A 192 7.50 41.61 25.67
CA THR A 192 8.43 40.50 25.99
C THR A 192 7.72 39.28 26.58
N ALA A 193 6.41 39.36 26.80
CA ALA A 193 5.65 38.28 27.42
C ALA A 193 5.69 36.99 26.61
N THR A 194 6.14 35.93 27.27
CA THR A 194 6.17 34.57 26.74
C THR A 194 4.98 33.72 27.19
N THR A 195 4.16 34.20 28.14
CA THR A 195 3.09 33.42 28.78
C THR A 195 1.67 33.85 28.41
N ALA A 196 1.39 35.15 28.37
CA ALA A 196 0.06 35.65 28.00
C ALA A 196 -0.14 35.57 26.49
N VAL A 197 -0.94 34.63 25.98
CA VAL A 197 -1.22 34.47 24.54
C VAL A 197 -1.87 35.74 23.98
N VAL A 198 -1.67 36.04 22.69
CA VAL A 198 -2.48 37.01 21.91
C VAL A 198 -3.16 36.24 20.77
N ALA A 199 -4.46 36.41 20.55
CA ALA A 199 -5.18 35.57 19.59
C ALA A 199 -6.23 36.31 18.77
N GLY A 200 -6.42 35.91 17.51
CA GLY A 200 -7.51 36.42 16.69
C GLY A 200 -8.86 36.04 17.28
N VAL A 201 -9.03 34.75 17.54
CA VAL A 201 -10.18 34.16 18.22
C VAL A 201 -9.69 33.29 19.38
N ASP A 202 -10.30 33.40 20.55
CA ASP A 202 -10.01 32.54 21.70
C ASP A 202 -11.29 32.14 22.44
N SER A 203 -11.21 31.04 23.18
CA SER A 203 -12.28 30.63 24.09
C SER A 203 -11.77 30.16 25.43
N ASP A 204 -12.62 30.34 26.43
CA ASP A 204 -12.46 29.83 27.78
C ASP A 204 -12.85 28.34 27.87
N ASP A 205 -12.54 27.70 28.99
CA ASP A 205 -12.83 26.28 29.28
C ASP A 205 -14.32 26.03 29.56
N ASP A 206 -15.06 27.04 29.98
CA ASP A 206 -16.51 26.95 30.18
C ASP A 206 -17.34 27.27 28.92
N THR A 207 -16.69 27.35 27.75
CA THR A 207 -17.42 27.35 26.46
C THR A 207 -17.69 25.91 26.01
N ASP A 208 -18.95 25.50 25.88
CA ASP A 208 -19.30 24.14 25.43
C ASP A 208 -18.99 23.93 23.95
N ARG A 209 -19.38 24.88 23.09
CA ARG A 209 -19.14 24.79 21.65
C ARG A 209 -18.80 26.13 21.02
N LEU A 210 -17.67 26.20 20.32
CA LEU A 210 -17.26 27.33 19.49
C LEU A 210 -17.23 26.91 18.02
N VAL A 211 -18.05 27.56 17.19
CA VAL A 211 -18.10 27.40 15.73
C VAL A 211 -17.46 28.61 15.07
N VAL A 212 -16.42 28.38 14.25
CA VAL A 212 -15.69 29.40 13.49
C VAL A 212 -15.84 29.11 12.00
N ASN A 213 -16.70 29.87 11.34
CA ASN A 213 -16.92 29.84 9.89
C ASN A 213 -16.11 30.96 9.23
N ASN A 214 -14.88 30.66 8.79
CA ASN A 214 -14.07 31.59 8.02
C ASN A 214 -14.28 31.33 6.52
N ALA A 215 -15.18 32.10 5.91
CA ALA A 215 -15.55 31.95 4.51
C ALA A 215 -14.44 32.41 3.54
N ALA A 216 -14.63 32.14 2.25
CA ALA A 216 -13.71 32.63 1.21
C ALA A 216 -13.57 34.16 1.29
N GLY A 217 -12.32 34.66 1.23
CA GLY A 217 -12.00 36.07 1.44
C GLY A 217 -11.82 36.48 2.91
N GLY A 218 -12.36 35.71 3.86
CA GLY A 218 -12.17 35.92 5.29
C GLY A 218 -10.73 35.66 5.73
N ARG A 219 -10.21 36.53 6.60
CA ARG A 219 -8.85 36.45 7.16
C ARG A 219 -8.88 36.51 8.68
N ILE A 220 -8.27 35.53 9.33
CA ILE A 220 -7.99 35.55 10.78
C ILE A 220 -6.47 35.49 10.94
N THR A 221 -5.87 36.59 11.40
CA THR A 221 -4.42 36.79 11.39
C THR A 221 -3.89 37.08 12.79
N ALA A 222 -2.80 36.42 13.15
CA ALA A 222 -2.01 36.68 14.34
C ALA A 222 -0.58 37.05 13.95
N THR A 223 0.03 37.99 14.67
CA THR A 223 1.40 38.46 14.41
C THR A 223 2.15 38.72 15.71
N GLY A 224 3.40 38.26 15.78
CA GLY A 224 4.29 38.40 16.93
C GLY A 224 4.46 37.10 17.72
N THR A 225 5.30 37.15 18.76
CA THR A 225 5.61 35.99 19.63
C THR A 225 4.39 35.55 20.45
N ASN A 226 4.27 34.26 20.76
CA ASN A 226 3.16 33.68 21.52
C ASN A 226 1.79 34.21 21.06
N THR A 227 1.57 34.19 19.75
CA THR A 227 0.31 34.60 19.12
C THR A 227 -0.33 33.43 18.38
N ARG A 228 -1.64 33.48 18.12
CA ARG A 228 -2.40 32.40 17.45
C ARG A 228 -3.58 32.96 16.67
N ALA A 229 -3.87 32.47 15.47
CA ALA A 229 -5.09 32.90 14.78
C ALA A 229 -6.34 32.42 15.53
N ILE A 230 -6.33 31.16 15.94
CA ILE A 230 -7.36 30.53 16.79
C ILE A 230 -6.68 29.85 17.97
N SER A 231 -7.22 30.08 19.17
CA SER A 231 -6.74 29.55 20.44
C SER A 231 -7.90 29.10 21.33
N GLY A 232 -7.62 28.32 22.36
CA GLY A 232 -8.45 28.29 23.58
C GLY A 232 -8.84 26.89 24.05
N ARG A 233 -9.88 26.85 24.88
CA ARG A 233 -10.25 25.68 25.67
C ARG A 233 -11.69 25.15 25.52
N ALA A 234 -12.51 25.70 24.62
CA ALA A 234 -13.88 25.21 24.43
C ALA A 234 -13.97 23.68 24.34
N ALA A 235 -14.99 23.08 24.95
CA ALA A 235 -15.18 21.64 24.95
C ALA A 235 -15.25 21.11 23.51
N GLN A 236 -16.03 21.76 22.65
CA GLN A 236 -16.13 21.45 21.22
C GLN A 236 -15.69 22.62 20.34
N TYR A 237 -14.78 22.35 19.42
CA TYR A 237 -14.44 23.26 18.33
C TYR A 237 -14.97 22.74 17.00
N GLU A 238 -15.55 23.64 16.20
CA GLU A 238 -15.83 23.42 14.79
C GLU A 238 -15.25 24.58 13.98
N ILE A 239 -14.14 24.33 13.29
CA ILE A 239 -13.41 25.33 12.52
C ILE A 239 -13.60 25.01 11.03
N ASN A 240 -14.46 25.78 10.37
CA ASN A 240 -14.76 25.68 8.95
C ASN A 240 -14.01 26.78 8.19
N ASN A 241 -12.88 26.44 7.57
CA ASN A 241 -12.02 27.37 6.87
C ASN A 241 -12.09 27.20 5.34
N SER A 242 -12.53 28.26 4.66
CA SER A 242 -12.41 28.46 3.21
C SER A 242 -11.62 29.73 2.85
N GLY A 243 -11.23 30.53 3.85
CA GLY A 243 -10.39 31.71 3.72
C GLY A 243 -8.96 31.46 4.20
N THR A 244 -8.37 32.45 4.87
CA THR A 244 -6.99 32.37 5.39
C THR A 244 -6.95 32.46 6.92
N LEU A 245 -6.35 31.45 7.55
CA LEU A 245 -5.93 31.50 8.95
C LEU A 245 -4.41 31.64 8.96
N THR A 246 -3.85 32.60 9.67
CA THR A 246 -2.41 32.87 9.60
C THR A 246 -1.82 33.26 10.94
N ASN A 247 -0.71 32.64 11.26
CA ASN A 247 0.29 33.20 12.14
C ASN A 247 1.51 33.59 11.29
N THR A 248 1.92 34.86 11.37
CA THR A 248 3.06 35.35 10.59
C THR A 248 4.41 35.07 11.24
N THR A 249 4.42 34.62 12.50
CA THR A 249 5.64 34.27 13.23
C THR A 249 6.00 32.80 12.99
N ALA A 250 7.23 32.55 12.58
CA ALA A 250 7.72 31.19 12.37
C ALA A 250 7.65 30.35 13.66
N ASN A 251 7.34 29.06 13.53
CA ASN A 251 7.19 28.08 14.62
C ASN A 251 6.05 28.35 15.61
N GLU A 252 5.23 29.38 15.37
CA GLU A 252 4.00 29.58 16.12
C GLU A 252 2.82 28.88 15.42
N ALA A 253 1.85 28.44 16.20
CA ALA A 253 0.68 27.80 15.65
C ALA A 253 -0.32 28.83 15.10
N ALA A 254 -0.89 28.51 13.95
CA ALA A 254 -2.08 29.19 13.46
C ALA A 254 -3.30 28.80 14.31
N ILE A 255 -3.42 27.51 14.62
CA ILE A 255 -4.49 26.94 15.43
C ILE A 255 -3.85 26.18 16.59
N ALA A 256 -4.20 26.53 17.83
CA ALA A 256 -3.88 25.69 18.97
C ALA A 256 -5.09 25.54 19.90
N THR A 257 -5.67 24.35 19.92
CA THR A 257 -6.75 23.99 20.84
C THR A 257 -6.23 22.99 21.87
N PHE A 258 -6.70 23.12 23.11
CA PHE A 258 -6.25 22.28 24.22
C PHE A 258 -7.38 22.08 25.23
N ALA A 259 -7.36 20.99 25.99
CA ALA A 259 -8.35 20.75 27.04
C ALA A 259 -8.01 21.55 28.31
N VAL A 260 -6.73 21.66 28.66
CA VAL A 260 -6.27 22.36 29.88
C VAL A 260 -5.01 23.19 29.65
N ASN A 261 -4.79 24.19 30.53
CA ASN A 261 -3.56 24.98 30.55
C ASN A 261 -2.41 24.24 31.26
N ALA A 262 -1.18 24.63 30.93
CA ALA A 262 -0.01 24.16 31.66
C ALA A 262 -0.05 24.62 33.13
N GLY A 263 0.00 23.66 34.06
CA GLY A 263 0.01 23.89 35.51
C GLY A 263 -1.36 23.83 36.21
N ASN A 264 -2.47 23.68 35.49
CA ASN A 264 -3.82 23.66 36.06
C ASN A 264 -4.40 22.23 36.20
N ALA A 265 -3.57 21.28 36.65
CA ALA A 265 -3.90 19.85 36.69
C ALA A 265 -5.05 19.47 37.66
N GLY A 266 -5.51 20.41 38.50
CA GLY A 266 -6.44 20.18 39.60
C GLY A 266 -7.93 20.35 39.29
N ASP A 267 -8.31 20.96 38.16
CA ASP A 267 -9.73 21.19 37.83
C ASP A 267 -10.36 20.04 37.04
N ALA A 268 -10.23 18.82 37.59
CA ALA A 268 -10.72 17.59 37.00
C ALA A 268 -12.08 17.15 37.57
N THR A 269 -12.91 18.10 38.03
CA THR A 269 -14.14 17.74 38.76
C THR A 269 -15.35 17.46 37.87
N THR A 270 -15.32 17.86 36.59
CA THR A 270 -16.35 17.51 35.61
C THR A 270 -15.75 16.80 34.40
N VAL A 271 -16.24 15.57 34.12
CA VAL A 271 -15.85 14.79 32.95
C VAL A 271 -16.55 15.39 31.72
N ARG A 272 -15.94 16.42 31.10
CA ARG A 272 -16.35 16.92 29.77
C ARG A 272 -15.53 16.24 28.67
N ALA A 273 -16.19 15.88 27.57
CA ALA A 273 -15.52 15.36 26.39
C ALA A 273 -15.01 16.53 25.53
N TYR A 274 -13.70 16.56 25.29
CA TYR A 274 -13.06 17.60 24.48
C TYR A 274 -12.85 17.11 23.06
N ASN A 275 -13.37 17.85 22.07
CA ASN A 275 -13.30 17.47 20.66
C ASN A 275 -13.02 18.68 19.75
N THR A 276 -12.25 18.47 18.69
CA THR A 276 -11.95 19.49 17.68
C THR A 276 -12.24 18.96 16.27
N VAL A 277 -13.08 19.66 15.51
CA VAL A 277 -13.31 19.39 14.08
C VAL A 277 -12.76 20.55 13.28
N ILE A 278 -11.83 20.28 12.36
CA ILE A 278 -11.26 21.27 11.44
C ILE A 278 -11.59 20.83 10.02
N THR A 279 -12.28 21.67 9.28
CA THR A 279 -12.55 21.49 7.85
C THR A 279 -11.84 22.61 7.09
N ASN A 280 -10.73 22.29 6.44
CA ASN A 280 -10.02 23.20 5.53
C ASN A 280 -10.38 22.85 4.08
N THR A 281 -11.23 23.67 3.46
CA THR A 281 -11.71 23.43 2.09
C THR A 281 -10.62 23.71 1.05
N ALA A 282 -10.89 23.42 -0.22
CA ALA A 282 -9.90 23.54 -1.29
C ALA A 282 -9.32 24.97 -1.46
N THR A 283 -10.08 26.01 -1.11
CA THR A 283 -9.60 27.41 -1.12
C THR A 283 -8.96 27.83 0.20
N GLY A 284 -9.10 27.02 1.24
CA GLY A 284 -8.63 27.30 2.58
C GLY A 284 -7.11 27.23 2.71
N VAL A 285 -6.53 28.25 3.34
CA VAL A 285 -5.11 28.33 3.65
C VAL A 285 -4.91 28.49 5.15
N ILE A 286 -4.05 27.64 5.73
CA ILE A 286 -3.59 27.75 7.11
C ILE A 286 -2.07 27.96 7.08
N ASN A 287 -1.60 29.12 7.53
CA ASN A 287 -0.17 29.44 7.61
C ASN A 287 0.30 29.39 9.06
N GLY A 288 1.14 28.42 9.40
CA GLY A 288 1.54 28.08 10.76
C GLY A 288 1.05 26.69 11.19
N ASP A 289 1.52 26.23 12.34
CA ASP A 289 1.21 24.89 12.83
C ASP A 289 -0.27 24.75 13.24
N VAL A 290 -0.79 23.52 13.15
CA VAL A 290 -2.10 23.12 13.68
C VAL A 290 -1.87 22.17 14.84
N ARG A 291 -2.27 22.58 16.05
CA ARG A 291 -2.09 21.80 17.28
C ARG A 291 -3.44 21.50 17.90
N ASN A 292 -3.74 20.21 18.08
CA ASN A 292 -4.91 19.73 18.82
C ASN A 292 -4.40 18.87 19.98
N PHE A 293 -4.12 19.51 21.11
CA PHE A 293 -3.44 18.88 22.24
C PHE A 293 -4.37 18.67 23.43
N ASP A 294 -3.91 17.87 24.38
CA ASP A 294 -4.56 17.72 25.67
C ASP A 294 -4.26 18.94 26.55
N GLN A 295 -3.00 19.36 26.53
CA GLN A 295 -2.49 20.52 27.24
C GLN A 295 -1.78 21.46 26.26
N ASP A 296 -1.82 22.76 26.53
CA ASP A 296 -1.01 23.68 25.74
C ASP A 296 0.50 23.35 25.85
N LEU A 297 1.19 23.40 24.71
CA LEU A 297 2.62 23.04 24.56
C LEU A 297 2.96 21.64 25.11
N GLN A 298 2.05 20.68 24.91
CA GLN A 298 2.25 19.28 25.31
C GLN A 298 3.54 18.69 24.74
N THR A 299 4.23 17.92 25.58
CA THR A 299 5.39 17.09 25.23
C THR A 299 5.11 15.65 25.61
N ALA A 300 5.98 14.71 25.20
CA ALA A 300 5.84 13.30 25.54
C ALA A 300 5.85 13.02 27.06
N THR A 301 6.42 13.91 27.88
CA THR A 301 6.49 13.77 29.34
C THR A 301 5.36 14.49 30.08
N THR A 302 4.46 15.17 29.36
CA THR A 302 3.35 15.92 29.96
C THR A 302 2.33 14.97 30.57
N VAL A 303 1.95 15.18 31.83
CA VAL A 303 0.90 14.42 32.52
C VAL A 303 -0.47 14.79 31.95
N VAL A 304 -1.24 13.81 31.49
CA VAL A 304 -2.53 14.02 30.82
C VAL A 304 -3.67 13.57 31.72
N ASN A 305 -4.49 14.53 32.18
CA ASN A 305 -5.70 14.26 32.98
C ASN A 305 -6.99 14.28 32.14
N LEU A 306 -7.00 15.04 31.04
CA LEU A 306 -8.12 15.19 30.12
C LEU A 306 -7.61 15.04 28.70
N ARG A 307 -8.34 14.31 27.84
CA ARG A 307 -7.92 14.02 26.47
C ARG A 307 -8.76 14.77 25.47
N ARG A 308 -8.13 15.33 24.44
CA ARG A 308 -8.83 15.99 23.32
C ARG A 308 -8.80 15.13 22.07
N THR A 309 -9.96 14.71 21.60
CA THR A 309 -10.12 14.01 20.32
C THR A 309 -10.22 15.02 19.17
N GLY A 310 -10.05 14.56 17.93
CA GLY A 310 -10.32 15.44 16.81
C GLY A 310 -10.34 14.81 15.42
N THR A 311 -10.92 15.57 14.50
CA THR A 311 -10.97 15.27 13.07
C THR A 311 -10.46 16.47 12.28
N LEU A 312 -9.43 16.26 11.45
CA LEU A 312 -8.97 17.22 10.46
C LEU A 312 -9.35 16.72 9.07
N THR A 313 -10.14 17.49 8.34
CA THR A 313 -10.40 17.27 6.90
C THR A 313 -9.76 18.40 6.10
N ASN A 314 -8.70 18.07 5.35
CA ASN A 314 -7.92 19.03 4.58
C ASN A 314 -7.99 18.75 3.07
N ALA A 315 -8.64 19.64 2.33
CA ALA A 315 -8.60 19.72 0.87
C ALA A 315 -7.77 20.92 0.36
N GLY A 316 -7.45 21.87 1.24
CA GLY A 316 -6.68 23.08 0.92
C GLY A 316 -5.18 22.95 1.22
N THR A 317 -4.58 24.05 1.70
CA THR A 317 -3.15 24.13 2.04
C THR A 317 -2.93 24.40 3.52
N ILE A 318 -2.07 23.59 4.15
CA ILE A 318 -1.51 23.82 5.49
C ILE A 318 0.01 24.02 5.35
N ASN A 319 0.44 25.25 5.58
CA ASN A 319 1.84 25.68 5.60
C ASN A 319 2.42 25.58 7.01
N GLY A 320 2.55 24.36 7.51
CA GLY A 320 3.04 24.04 8.85
C GLY A 320 2.94 22.55 9.18
N ASN A 321 3.30 22.19 10.41
CA ASN A 321 3.09 20.85 10.97
C ASN A 321 1.67 20.70 11.52
N VAL A 322 1.18 19.47 11.54
CA VAL A 322 -0.05 19.12 12.26
C VAL A 322 0.30 18.15 13.39
N ALA A 323 -0.04 18.52 14.61
CA ALA A 323 0.32 17.77 15.80
C ALA A 323 -0.90 17.52 16.70
N PHE A 324 -0.96 16.31 17.24
CA PHE A 324 -2.06 15.84 18.08
C PHE A 324 -1.58 15.28 19.42
N GLY A 325 -2.41 15.46 20.45
CA GLY A 325 -2.21 14.92 21.80
C GLY A 325 -2.61 13.44 21.91
N GLY A 326 -2.97 13.03 23.12
CA GLY A 326 -3.27 11.66 23.50
C GLY A 326 -4.74 11.24 23.35
N GLY A 327 -5.62 12.04 22.73
CA GLY A 327 -6.96 11.61 22.33
C GLY A 327 -6.98 10.88 20.97
N ASN A 328 -8.11 10.25 20.61
CA ASN A 328 -8.31 9.64 19.29
C ASN A 328 -8.35 10.71 18.19
N GLN A 329 -7.62 10.49 17.09
CA GLN A 329 -7.50 11.46 16.00
C GLN A 329 -7.82 10.85 14.63
N THR A 330 -8.48 11.62 13.78
CA THR A 330 -8.69 11.28 12.37
C THR A 330 -8.20 12.41 11.47
N VAL A 331 -7.32 12.10 10.51
CA VAL A 331 -6.87 13.03 9.49
C VAL A 331 -7.33 12.54 8.13
N ASN A 332 -8.19 13.29 7.46
CA ASN A 332 -8.56 13.08 6.07
C ASN A 332 -7.87 14.14 5.22
N ASN A 333 -6.92 13.73 4.39
CA ASN A 333 -6.19 14.66 3.53
C ASN A 333 -6.45 14.34 2.06
N THR A 334 -6.75 15.36 1.28
CA THR A 334 -6.75 15.40 -0.20
C THR A 334 -6.04 16.64 -0.74
N GLY A 335 -5.62 17.54 0.16
CA GLY A 335 -4.83 18.74 -0.14
C GLY A 335 -3.35 18.60 0.24
N ARG A 336 -2.72 19.75 0.53
CA ARG A 336 -1.29 19.86 0.84
C ARG A 336 -1.06 20.19 2.32
N ILE A 337 -0.15 19.44 2.95
CA ILE A 337 0.46 19.76 4.25
C ILE A 337 1.97 19.80 4.00
N THR A 338 2.58 20.98 4.18
CA THR A 338 4.02 21.15 3.90
C THR A 338 4.92 20.57 4.99
N GLY A 339 4.45 20.53 6.23
CA GLY A 339 5.15 19.91 7.36
C GLY A 339 4.82 18.44 7.54
N GLY A 340 5.11 17.93 8.74
CA GLY A 340 4.81 16.55 9.16
C GLY A 340 3.48 16.41 9.90
N LEU A 341 3.11 15.15 10.13
CA LEU A 341 2.02 14.74 11.02
C LEU A 341 2.63 14.05 12.25
N SER A 342 2.25 14.47 13.45
CA SER A 342 2.73 13.86 14.69
C SER A 342 1.63 13.57 15.71
N PHE A 343 1.67 12.39 16.32
CA PHE A 343 0.75 11.95 17.36
C PHE A 343 1.53 11.60 18.64
N LEU A 344 1.16 12.18 19.78
CA LEU A 344 1.69 11.86 21.12
C LEU A 344 0.90 10.74 21.80
N ASP A 345 0.39 9.80 21.01
CA ASP A 345 -0.61 8.83 21.40
C ASP A 345 -0.24 7.98 22.63
N VAL A 346 -1.26 7.45 23.31
CA VAL A 346 -1.11 6.60 24.51
C VAL A 346 -1.83 5.26 24.30
N ALA A 347 -1.59 4.29 25.19
CA ALA A 347 -2.27 2.99 25.13
C ALA A 347 -3.80 3.16 25.04
N ALA A 348 -4.45 2.30 24.24
CA ALA A 348 -5.89 2.30 23.94
C ALA A 348 -6.43 3.47 23.10
N THR A 349 -5.57 4.34 22.57
CA THR A 349 -5.98 5.35 21.58
C THR A 349 -5.96 4.79 20.17
N VAL A 350 -6.81 5.34 19.31
CA VAL A 350 -6.89 5.00 17.89
C VAL A 350 -6.67 6.25 17.07
N ASN A 351 -5.64 6.24 16.21
CA ASN A 351 -5.39 7.31 15.25
C ASN A 351 -5.50 6.78 13.83
N THR A 352 -6.14 7.55 12.97
CA THR A 352 -6.34 7.19 11.56
C THR A 352 -5.90 8.33 10.66
N VAL A 353 -5.01 8.04 9.71
CA VAL A 353 -4.61 8.96 8.65
C VAL A 353 -5.12 8.39 7.33
N ASN A 354 -6.03 9.09 6.67
CA ASN A 354 -6.58 8.77 5.37
C ASN A 354 -6.01 9.74 4.33
N LEU A 355 -5.21 9.23 3.40
CA LEU A 355 -4.67 10.00 2.28
C LEU A 355 -5.42 9.62 1.00
N GLY A 356 -6.04 10.62 0.37
CA GLY A 356 -6.74 10.49 -0.92
C GLY A 356 -5.94 11.05 -2.10
N THR A 357 -6.54 11.03 -3.30
CA THR A 357 -5.98 11.69 -4.50
C THR A 357 -5.68 13.17 -4.20
N GLY A 358 -4.50 13.64 -4.63
CA GLY A 358 -4.04 15.01 -4.42
C GLY A 358 -3.30 15.24 -3.10
N SER A 359 -3.29 14.23 -2.21
CA SER A 359 -2.57 14.32 -0.94
C SER A 359 -1.08 14.55 -1.10
N SER A 360 -0.55 15.49 -0.34
CA SER A 360 0.89 15.70 -0.18
C SER A 360 1.20 16.03 1.28
N ILE A 361 2.08 15.23 1.90
CA ILE A 361 2.67 15.51 3.21
C ILE A 361 4.17 15.73 2.98
N GLY A 362 4.68 16.93 3.28
CA GLY A 362 6.07 17.27 3.04
C GLY A 362 7.04 16.67 4.07
N GLY A 363 6.57 16.39 5.29
CA GLY A 363 7.35 15.80 6.37
C GLY A 363 7.03 14.33 6.66
N ASN A 364 7.47 13.88 7.84
CA ASN A 364 7.22 12.53 8.34
C ASN A 364 5.80 12.39 8.92
N ILE A 365 5.29 11.16 8.96
CA ILE A 365 4.06 10.78 9.66
C ILE A 365 4.47 9.90 10.85
N THR A 366 4.34 10.43 12.06
CA THR A 366 4.93 9.83 13.26
C THR A 366 3.92 9.69 14.38
N ALA A 367 3.87 8.52 14.99
CA ALA A 367 3.19 8.27 16.25
C ALA A 367 4.23 7.79 17.28
N GLN A 368 4.15 8.28 18.52
CA GLN A 368 5.12 7.99 19.57
C GLN A 368 4.71 6.83 20.50
N GLY A 369 3.45 6.42 20.45
CA GLY A 369 2.79 5.69 21.51
C GLY A 369 2.50 4.22 21.27
N LEU A 370 1.83 3.66 22.28
CA LEU A 370 1.28 2.30 22.35
C LEU A 370 -0.12 2.19 21.72
N GLY A 371 -0.56 3.22 20.98
CA GLY A 371 -1.87 3.28 20.36
C GLY A 371 -1.99 2.39 19.12
N THR A 372 -3.21 2.24 18.62
CA THR A 372 -3.48 1.63 17.30
C THR A 372 -3.51 2.74 16.25
N ASN A 373 -2.49 2.77 15.39
CA ASN A 373 -2.27 3.85 14.43
C ASN A 373 -2.36 3.30 13.00
N ASN A 374 -3.34 3.76 12.24
CA ASN A 374 -3.64 3.24 10.90
C ASN A 374 -3.39 4.32 9.83
N LEU A 375 -2.65 3.95 8.78
CA LEU A 375 -2.48 4.75 7.58
C LEU A 375 -3.24 4.10 6.42
N ASN A 376 -4.26 4.78 5.92
CA ASN A 376 -5.06 4.31 4.79
C ASN A 376 -4.78 5.18 3.56
N LEU A 377 -4.52 4.50 2.44
CA LEU A 377 -4.20 5.10 1.15
C LEU A 377 -5.33 4.79 0.18
N SER A 378 -6.00 5.83 -0.29
CA SER A 378 -7.01 5.78 -1.34
C SER A 378 -6.64 6.78 -2.44
N GLY A 379 -7.17 6.61 -3.65
CA GLY A 379 -6.80 7.47 -4.77
C GLY A 379 -5.32 7.37 -5.20
N THR A 380 -4.82 8.32 -5.96
CA THR A 380 -3.43 8.28 -6.44
C THR A 380 -2.52 9.19 -5.64
N GLY A 381 -1.29 8.75 -5.36
CA GLY A 381 -0.37 9.54 -4.54
C GLY A 381 1.03 8.95 -4.40
N THR A 382 1.91 9.72 -3.75
CA THR A 382 3.27 9.30 -3.39
C THR A 382 3.51 9.57 -1.91
N LEU A 383 4.00 8.55 -1.20
CA LEU A 383 4.44 8.67 0.19
C LEU A 383 5.94 9.00 0.21
N THR A 384 6.29 10.24 0.57
CA THR A 384 7.68 10.74 0.52
C THR A 384 8.42 10.67 1.86
N GLY A 385 7.70 10.84 2.98
CA GLY A 385 8.31 10.87 4.31
C GLY A 385 8.44 9.50 4.98
N THR A 386 9.07 9.49 6.16
CA THR A 386 9.08 8.32 7.05
C THR A 386 7.71 8.16 7.72
N VAL A 387 7.22 6.92 7.76
CA VAL A 387 6.07 6.50 8.57
C VAL A 387 6.58 5.68 9.75
N SER A 388 6.29 6.08 10.98
CA SER A 388 6.76 5.39 12.19
C SER A 388 5.71 5.40 13.29
N GLY A 389 5.65 4.32 14.09
CA GLY A 389 4.65 4.13 15.15
C GLY A 389 3.29 3.65 14.66
N PHE A 390 3.20 3.21 13.39
CA PHE A 390 1.94 2.74 12.79
C PHE A 390 1.77 1.24 12.91
N THR A 391 0.57 0.78 13.26
CA THR A 391 0.20 -0.63 13.30
C THR A 391 -0.20 -1.16 11.93
N SER A 392 -0.69 -0.32 11.03
CA SER A 392 -1.03 -0.76 9.68
C SER A 392 -0.86 0.31 8.59
N LEU A 393 -0.55 -0.16 7.38
CA LEU A 393 -0.66 0.60 6.15
C LEU A 393 -1.59 -0.17 5.19
N ASN A 394 -2.71 0.43 4.80
CA ASN A 394 -3.71 -0.21 3.94
C ASN A 394 -3.92 0.61 2.68
N GLN A 395 -3.64 0.05 1.51
CA GLN A 395 -4.02 0.61 0.22
C GLN A 395 -5.35 0.01 -0.21
N THR A 396 -6.36 0.82 -0.56
CA THR A 396 -7.69 0.32 -0.94
C THR A 396 -8.21 0.94 -2.24
N GLY A 397 -9.05 0.17 -2.95
CA GLY A 397 -9.91 0.59 -4.07
C GLY A 397 -9.35 0.34 -5.48
N THR A 398 -10.25 0.15 -6.46
CA THR A 398 -9.95 -0.31 -7.82
C THR A 398 -9.47 0.80 -8.75
N GLY A 399 -8.41 0.54 -9.54
CA GLY A 399 -7.82 1.52 -10.47
C GLY A 399 -6.98 2.61 -9.78
N ILE A 400 -6.56 2.36 -8.56
CA ILE A 400 -5.92 3.30 -7.65
C ILE A 400 -4.44 2.91 -7.50
N ALA A 401 -3.52 3.88 -7.48
CA ALA A 401 -2.08 3.61 -7.43
C ALA A 401 -1.34 4.53 -6.46
N TRP A 402 -0.67 3.95 -5.47
CA TRP A 402 0.25 4.64 -4.56
C TRP A 402 1.69 4.17 -4.76
N THR A 403 2.65 5.09 -4.57
CA THR A 403 4.08 4.76 -4.60
C THR A 403 4.78 5.24 -3.34
N THR A 404 5.69 4.43 -2.78
CA THR A 404 6.63 4.89 -1.73
C THR A 404 7.86 5.47 -2.41
N ALA A 405 8.27 6.68 -2.04
CA ALA A 405 9.39 7.36 -2.72
C ALA A 405 10.75 6.79 -2.29
N SER A 406 11.79 7.04 -3.09
CA SER A 406 13.18 6.77 -2.72
C SER A 406 13.54 7.50 -1.41
N GLY A 407 14.21 6.81 -0.50
CA GLY A 407 14.57 7.34 0.83
C GLY A 407 13.42 7.33 1.85
N SER A 408 12.18 7.01 1.45
CA SER A 408 11.09 6.83 2.40
C SER A 408 11.26 5.54 3.20
N VAL A 409 10.82 5.55 4.46
CA VAL A 409 10.90 4.41 5.37
C VAL A 409 9.52 4.15 5.96
N GLN A 410 9.00 2.93 5.91
CA GLN A 410 7.77 2.57 6.61
C GLN A 410 8.08 1.55 7.72
N ASN A 411 8.03 2.02 8.96
CA ASN A 411 8.18 1.24 10.18
C ASN A 411 6.80 0.89 10.73
N LEU A 412 6.34 -0.33 10.45
CA LEU A 412 5.01 -0.82 10.81
C LEU A 412 5.13 -1.93 11.86
N SER A 413 4.45 -1.79 13.00
CA SER A 413 4.38 -2.83 14.04
C SER A 413 3.37 -3.95 13.70
N GLY A 414 2.52 -3.76 12.69
CA GLY A 414 1.61 -4.78 12.16
C GLY A 414 1.74 -4.93 10.65
N ASN A 415 0.62 -4.87 9.92
CA ASN A 415 0.53 -5.33 8.52
C ASN A 415 0.67 -4.22 7.48
N LEU A 416 1.12 -4.60 6.29
CA LEU A 416 0.97 -3.83 5.06
C LEU A 416 0.00 -4.58 4.14
N THR A 417 -1.12 -3.94 3.80
CA THR A 417 -2.22 -4.57 3.04
C THR A 417 -2.49 -3.80 1.75
N VAL A 418 -2.56 -4.51 0.63
CA VAL A 418 -3.02 -4.00 -0.66
C VAL A 418 -4.36 -4.65 -0.97
N ALA A 419 -5.45 -3.89 -0.91
CA ALA A 419 -6.83 -4.36 -0.99
C ALA A 419 -7.58 -3.74 -2.19
N GLY A 420 -7.48 -4.40 -3.34
CA GLY A 420 -8.19 -4.03 -4.58
C GLY A 420 -7.56 -2.94 -5.45
N GLY A 421 -6.36 -2.43 -5.13
CA GLY A 421 -5.62 -1.49 -6.00
C GLY A 421 -4.13 -1.79 -6.08
N ASN A 422 -3.33 -0.80 -6.50
CA ASN A 422 -1.90 -0.96 -6.77
C ASN A 422 -1.05 -0.21 -5.74
N LEU A 423 -0.11 -0.90 -5.11
CA LEU A 423 0.93 -0.29 -4.30
C LEU A 423 2.30 -0.60 -4.89
N THR A 424 3.09 0.44 -5.18
CA THR A 424 4.47 0.32 -5.62
C THR A 424 5.41 0.68 -4.48
N LEU A 425 6.22 -0.28 -4.05
CA LEU A 425 7.34 -0.05 -3.16
C LEU A 425 8.51 0.49 -4.00
N GLY A 426 8.71 1.81 -4.00
CA GLY A 426 9.68 2.45 -4.89
C GLY A 426 11.12 2.06 -4.57
N ALA A 427 11.98 2.11 -5.59
CA ALA A 427 13.41 1.84 -5.44
C ALA A 427 14.02 2.78 -4.39
N GLY A 428 14.87 2.23 -3.50
CA GLY A 428 15.46 2.98 -2.40
C GLY A 428 14.54 3.26 -1.21
N SER A 429 13.28 2.80 -1.22
CA SER A 429 12.42 2.80 -0.03
C SER A 429 12.70 1.61 0.89
N THR A 430 12.48 1.76 2.20
CA THR A 430 12.73 0.70 3.21
C THR A 430 11.45 0.30 3.93
N GLN A 431 11.11 -1.00 3.89
CA GLN A 431 9.96 -1.55 4.62
C GLN A 431 10.37 -2.41 5.81
N ASN A 432 10.02 -1.91 7.00
CA ASN A 432 10.18 -2.61 8.27
C ASN A 432 8.78 -2.99 8.79
N VAL A 433 8.20 -4.04 8.20
CA VAL A 433 6.85 -4.52 8.54
C VAL A 433 6.96 -5.68 9.53
N ALA A 434 6.51 -5.53 10.77
CA ALA A 434 6.60 -6.62 11.75
C ALA A 434 5.59 -7.76 11.45
N GLY A 435 4.39 -7.41 10.99
CA GLY A 435 3.35 -8.34 10.57
C GLY A 435 3.50 -8.85 9.14
N LEU A 436 2.36 -9.07 8.46
CA LEU A 436 2.27 -9.63 7.12
C LEU A 436 2.28 -8.54 6.04
N ILE A 437 2.86 -8.86 4.87
CA ILE A 437 2.61 -8.14 3.63
C ILE A 437 1.55 -8.93 2.86
N GLN A 438 0.35 -8.37 2.71
CA GLN A 438 -0.81 -9.05 2.15
C GLN A 438 -1.34 -8.32 0.91
N VAL A 439 -1.64 -9.09 -0.13
CA VAL A 439 -2.33 -8.62 -1.34
C VAL A 439 -3.64 -9.38 -1.45
N THR A 440 -4.74 -8.66 -1.34
CA THR A 440 -6.10 -9.21 -1.25
C THR A 440 -7.10 -8.37 -2.04
N GLY A 441 -8.26 -8.93 -2.34
CA GLY A 441 -9.28 -8.27 -3.15
C GLY A 441 -8.95 -8.32 -4.65
N SER A 442 -10.01 -8.40 -5.46
CA SER A 442 -9.88 -8.53 -6.91
C SER A 442 -9.23 -7.30 -7.54
N GLY A 443 -8.21 -7.52 -8.37
CA GLY A 443 -7.47 -6.46 -9.07
C GLY A 443 -6.31 -5.87 -8.26
N ALA A 444 -6.02 -6.39 -7.07
CA ALA A 444 -4.93 -5.90 -6.24
C ALA A 444 -3.56 -6.29 -6.80
N GLN A 445 -2.60 -5.36 -6.78
CA GLN A 445 -1.23 -5.59 -7.20
C GLN A 445 -0.22 -4.95 -6.25
N LEU A 446 0.75 -5.74 -5.81
CA LEU A 446 1.97 -5.20 -5.19
C LEU A 446 3.09 -5.18 -6.23
N THR A 447 3.69 -4.01 -6.45
CA THR A 447 4.94 -3.88 -7.21
C THR A 447 6.09 -3.63 -6.24
N VAL A 448 7.12 -4.46 -6.28
CA VAL A 448 8.29 -4.38 -5.39
C VAL A 448 9.50 -3.96 -6.21
N ASN A 449 9.96 -2.71 -6.05
CA ASN A 449 11.19 -2.21 -6.67
C ASN A 449 12.35 -2.07 -5.65
N ASN A 450 12.12 -2.43 -4.38
CA ASN A 450 13.10 -2.36 -3.30
C ASN A 450 13.51 -3.75 -2.80
N THR A 451 14.16 -3.81 -1.63
CA THR A 451 14.53 -5.05 -0.97
C THR A 451 13.60 -5.34 0.20
N LEU A 452 12.95 -6.50 0.18
CA LEU A 452 12.20 -7.07 1.31
C LEU A 452 13.00 -8.23 1.89
N THR A 453 13.36 -8.12 3.17
CA THR A 453 14.18 -9.12 3.87
C THR A 453 13.39 -9.80 4.98
N ASN A 454 13.38 -11.13 4.97
CA ASN A 454 12.68 -11.98 5.92
C ASN A 454 11.20 -11.62 6.06
N LYS A 455 10.57 -11.31 4.91
CA LYS A 455 9.14 -11.03 4.80
C LYS A 455 8.53 -11.80 3.65
N THR A 456 7.40 -12.43 3.95
CA THR A 456 6.57 -13.13 2.98
C THR A 456 5.59 -12.15 2.36
N VAL A 457 5.50 -12.15 1.03
CA VAL A 457 4.36 -11.54 0.32
C VAL A 457 3.26 -12.60 0.19
N ASN A 458 2.12 -12.38 0.83
CA ASN A 458 0.97 -13.28 0.77
C ASN A 458 -0.07 -12.78 -0.24
N LEU A 459 -0.34 -13.53 -1.31
CA LEU A 459 -1.44 -13.25 -2.24
C LEU A 459 -2.63 -14.13 -1.85
N SER A 460 -3.67 -13.51 -1.27
CA SER A 460 -4.73 -14.22 -0.53
C SER A 460 -6.12 -14.02 -1.13
N GLY A 461 -6.24 -13.93 -2.46
CA GLY A 461 -7.52 -13.75 -3.14
C GLY A 461 -7.44 -13.83 -4.66
N SER A 462 -8.60 -13.90 -5.31
CA SER A 462 -8.68 -13.98 -6.78
C SER A 462 -8.20 -12.70 -7.44
N ASN A 463 -7.63 -12.82 -8.65
CA ASN A 463 -7.14 -11.69 -9.45
C ASN A 463 -6.13 -10.80 -8.68
N THR A 464 -5.30 -11.42 -7.84
CA THR A 464 -4.22 -10.74 -7.12
C THR A 464 -2.89 -10.96 -7.86
N SER A 465 -2.00 -9.97 -7.81
CA SER A 465 -0.72 -10.08 -8.49
C SER A 465 0.45 -9.48 -7.72
N LEU A 466 1.63 -10.02 -7.96
CA LEU A 466 2.92 -9.49 -7.56
C LEU A 466 3.78 -9.21 -8.79
N VAL A 467 4.36 -8.01 -8.85
CA VAL A 467 5.43 -7.67 -9.79
C VAL A 467 6.70 -7.37 -9.01
N ASN A 468 7.67 -8.28 -9.04
CA ASN A 468 8.95 -8.09 -8.38
C ASN A 468 10.02 -7.60 -9.37
N ASN A 469 10.45 -6.34 -9.24
CA ASN A 469 11.62 -5.79 -9.94
C ASN A 469 12.84 -5.66 -9.01
N GLY A 470 12.64 -5.81 -7.70
CA GLY A 470 13.66 -5.67 -6.66
C GLY A 470 14.15 -7.03 -6.14
N THR A 471 14.21 -7.18 -4.82
CA THR A 471 14.74 -8.38 -4.16
C THR A 471 13.84 -8.81 -3.01
N LEU A 472 13.35 -10.04 -3.04
CA LEU A 472 12.69 -10.71 -1.92
C LEU A 472 13.64 -11.78 -1.40
N VAL A 473 14.10 -11.65 -0.16
CA VAL A 473 14.96 -12.65 0.48
C VAL A 473 14.35 -13.16 1.77
N GLY A 474 14.38 -14.47 1.98
CA GLY A 474 13.93 -15.10 3.22
C GLY A 474 14.99 -16.06 3.77
N THR A 475 15.25 -16.00 5.07
CA THR A 475 16.22 -16.89 5.73
C THR A 475 15.58 -17.65 6.88
N GLY A 476 15.55 -18.98 6.77
CA GLY A 476 15.23 -19.88 7.87
C GLY A 476 16.44 -20.07 8.78
N ALA A 477 16.35 -19.61 10.01
CA ALA A 477 17.41 -19.75 11.01
C ALA A 477 17.68 -21.23 11.37
N ALA A 478 18.94 -21.55 11.68
CA ALA A 478 19.31 -22.87 12.19
C ALA A 478 18.63 -23.14 13.55
N GLY A 479 18.31 -24.40 13.85
CA GLY A 479 17.73 -24.82 15.13
C GLY A 479 16.24 -24.51 15.33
N ARG A 480 15.56 -23.92 14.35
CA ARG A 480 14.10 -23.68 14.42
C ARG A 480 13.31 -24.99 14.33
N ALA A 481 12.20 -25.07 15.07
CA ALA A 481 11.22 -26.15 14.93
C ALA A 481 10.58 -26.10 13.53
N ASN A 482 10.20 -27.26 12.97
CA ASN A 482 9.50 -27.31 11.68
C ASN A 482 7.98 -27.22 11.89
N THR A 483 7.46 -26.00 12.11
CA THR A 483 6.03 -25.73 12.30
C THR A 483 5.52 -24.72 11.27
N ALA A 484 4.20 -24.66 11.06
CA ALA A 484 3.59 -23.71 10.11
C ALA A 484 4.02 -22.25 10.36
N ALA A 485 4.12 -21.84 11.63
CA ALA A 485 4.52 -20.49 12.03
C ALA A 485 5.98 -20.15 11.71
N THR A 486 6.81 -21.16 11.49
CA THR A 486 8.24 -20.96 11.20
C THR A 486 8.54 -21.03 9.71
N ARG A 487 7.66 -21.54 8.84
CA ARG A 487 7.98 -21.72 7.41
C ARG A 487 8.38 -20.41 6.75
N VAL A 488 9.37 -20.46 5.85
CA VAL A 488 9.85 -19.27 5.13
C VAL A 488 9.33 -19.31 3.71
N TYR A 489 8.80 -18.18 3.26
CA TYR A 489 8.34 -17.99 1.90
C TYR A 489 8.88 -16.66 1.37
N GLY A 490 9.27 -16.61 0.09
CA GLY A 490 9.36 -15.33 -0.60
C GLY A 490 7.94 -14.84 -0.93
N VAL A 491 7.20 -15.69 -1.63
CA VAL A 491 5.80 -15.50 -2.00
C VAL A 491 4.98 -16.70 -1.56
N LEU A 492 3.89 -16.42 -0.86
CA LEU A 492 2.90 -17.39 -0.41
C LEU A 492 1.58 -17.10 -1.10
N THR A 493 0.96 -18.11 -1.67
CA THR A 493 -0.45 -18.10 -2.07
C THR A 493 -1.15 -19.18 -1.30
N ASN A 494 -2.11 -18.82 -0.45
CA ASN A 494 -2.84 -19.81 0.33
C ASN A 494 -4.25 -19.31 0.66
N SER A 495 -5.26 -20.18 0.54
CA SER A 495 -6.62 -19.91 0.99
C SER A 495 -6.91 -20.67 2.28
N THR A 496 -7.65 -20.05 3.19
CA THR A 496 -8.31 -20.76 4.30
C THR A 496 -9.81 -20.95 4.03
N GLY A 497 -10.27 -20.65 2.81
CA GLY A 497 -11.68 -20.65 2.42
C GLY A 497 -11.88 -21.19 1.01
N ALA A 498 -12.72 -20.55 0.21
CA ALA A 498 -13.02 -20.98 -1.16
C ALA A 498 -11.79 -20.90 -2.09
N ASP A 499 -11.87 -21.66 -3.20
CA ASP A 499 -10.91 -21.58 -4.29
C ASP A 499 -10.80 -20.15 -4.82
N PHE A 500 -9.57 -19.69 -5.03
CA PHE A 500 -9.32 -18.45 -5.77
C PHE A 500 -8.49 -18.66 -7.04
N ALA A 501 -8.72 -17.79 -8.02
CA ALA A 501 -8.23 -17.95 -9.38
C ALA A 501 -7.47 -16.72 -9.87
N ASN A 502 -6.73 -16.90 -10.97
CA ASN A 502 -6.00 -15.85 -11.69
C ASN A 502 -4.97 -15.13 -10.83
N VAL A 503 -4.21 -15.90 -10.06
CA VAL A 503 -3.12 -15.37 -9.25
C VAL A 503 -1.87 -15.28 -10.11
N ALA A 504 -1.17 -14.13 -10.08
CA ALA A 504 -0.02 -13.91 -10.94
C ALA A 504 1.23 -13.46 -10.16
N VAL A 505 2.37 -14.09 -10.43
CA VAL A 505 3.68 -13.62 -10.00
C VAL A 505 4.53 -13.33 -11.23
N THR A 506 4.92 -12.07 -11.41
CA THR A 506 5.90 -11.65 -12.42
C THR A 506 7.20 -11.29 -11.71
N ASN A 507 8.26 -12.06 -11.93
CA ASN A 507 9.57 -11.83 -11.35
C ASN A 507 10.56 -11.33 -12.40
N ASN A 508 10.94 -10.07 -12.32
CA ASN A 508 12.02 -9.45 -13.10
C ASN A 508 13.31 -9.30 -12.26
N GLY A 509 13.20 -9.33 -10.93
CA GLY A 509 14.31 -9.22 -9.99
C GLY A 509 14.73 -10.57 -9.39
N THR A 510 14.97 -10.57 -8.07
CA THR A 510 15.38 -11.78 -7.32
C THR A 510 14.33 -12.18 -6.30
N ILE A 511 13.97 -13.46 -6.27
CA ILE A 511 13.24 -14.11 -5.17
C ILE A 511 14.14 -15.25 -4.67
N ALA A 512 14.66 -15.15 -3.46
CA ALA A 512 15.59 -16.12 -2.93
C ALA A 512 15.26 -16.53 -1.49
N VAL A 513 15.32 -17.82 -1.21
CA VAL A 513 15.19 -18.33 0.16
C VAL A 513 16.39 -19.20 0.55
N THR A 514 16.79 -19.10 1.81
CA THR A 514 17.88 -19.90 2.40
C THR A 514 17.38 -20.64 3.63
N GLU A 515 17.53 -21.96 3.65
CA GLU A 515 17.27 -22.82 4.80
C GLU A 515 18.59 -23.22 5.47
N ASN A 516 18.82 -22.74 6.70
CA ASN A 516 20.01 -23.12 7.48
C ASN A 516 19.78 -24.29 8.44
N GLY A 517 18.57 -24.86 8.50
CA GLY A 517 18.22 -25.97 9.40
C GLY A 517 17.39 -27.07 8.73
N ILE A 518 16.40 -27.56 9.48
CA ILE A 518 15.54 -28.69 9.10
C ILE A 518 14.16 -28.26 8.57
N GLY A 519 13.92 -26.96 8.40
CA GLY A 519 12.60 -26.40 8.12
C GLY A 519 12.19 -26.43 6.64
N ILE A 520 10.97 -25.94 6.38
CA ILE A 520 10.44 -25.71 5.04
C ILE A 520 10.73 -24.27 4.61
N SER A 521 11.34 -24.12 3.43
CA SER A 521 11.64 -22.83 2.81
C SER A 521 11.35 -22.88 1.32
N ARG A 522 10.48 -21.99 0.82
CA ARG A 522 10.05 -21.97 -0.58
C ARG A 522 10.15 -20.57 -1.19
N GLY A 523 10.70 -20.46 -2.39
CA GLY A 523 10.76 -19.16 -3.09
C GLY A 523 9.36 -18.63 -3.37
N ILE A 524 8.62 -19.39 -4.18
CA ILE A 524 7.20 -19.18 -4.45
C ILE A 524 6.46 -20.47 -4.11
N TYR A 525 5.36 -20.36 -3.38
CA TYR A 525 4.55 -21.51 -2.99
C TYR A 525 3.06 -21.30 -3.30
N ALA A 526 2.53 -22.17 -4.16
CA ALA A 526 1.10 -22.33 -4.40
C ALA A 526 0.51 -23.34 -3.41
N GLY A 527 -0.10 -22.84 -2.34
CA GLY A 527 -0.73 -23.62 -1.28
C GLY A 527 -2.11 -24.17 -1.65
N GLU A 528 -3.01 -24.19 -0.68
CA GLU A 528 -4.29 -24.90 -0.78
C GLU A 528 -5.37 -24.05 -1.48
N ASN A 529 -6.31 -24.74 -2.14
CA ASN A 529 -7.52 -24.18 -2.76
C ASN A 529 -7.23 -23.07 -3.80
N ILE A 530 -6.44 -23.41 -4.82
CA ILE A 530 -6.06 -22.48 -5.90
C ILE A 530 -6.54 -23.03 -7.24
N ALA A 531 -7.49 -22.34 -7.87
CA ALA A 531 -8.01 -22.73 -9.18
C ALA A 531 -6.97 -22.48 -10.30
N SER A 532 -6.25 -21.36 -10.23
CA SER A 532 -5.17 -21.07 -11.19
C SER A 532 -4.14 -20.08 -10.66
N MET A 533 -2.86 -20.42 -10.86
CA MET A 533 -1.72 -19.54 -10.61
C MET A 533 -0.74 -19.56 -11.79
N ALA A 534 -0.22 -18.39 -12.16
CA ALA A 534 0.80 -18.23 -13.19
C ALA A 534 2.04 -17.53 -12.63
N ILE A 535 3.22 -18.10 -12.92
CA ILE A 535 4.53 -17.57 -12.57
C ILE A 535 5.27 -17.25 -13.86
N THR A 536 5.63 -15.99 -14.07
CA THR A 536 6.50 -15.55 -15.18
C THR A 536 7.83 -15.06 -14.60
N ASN A 537 8.91 -15.78 -14.91
CA ASN A 537 10.25 -15.44 -14.47
C ASN A 537 11.08 -14.88 -15.62
N ALA A 538 11.60 -13.65 -15.43
CA ALA A 538 12.61 -13.00 -16.24
C ALA A 538 13.91 -12.73 -15.45
N GLY A 539 13.90 -12.92 -14.12
CA GLY A 539 15.04 -12.75 -13.23
C GLY A 539 15.50 -14.07 -12.59
N THR A 540 15.76 -14.04 -11.28
CA THR A 540 16.22 -15.22 -10.51
C THR A 540 15.18 -15.64 -9.47
N ILE A 541 14.84 -16.92 -9.45
CA ILE A 541 14.10 -17.57 -8.35
C ILE A 541 14.97 -18.70 -7.80
N SER A 542 15.34 -18.65 -6.52
CA SER A 542 16.28 -19.61 -5.96
C SER A 542 15.90 -20.10 -4.56
N ALA A 543 16.21 -21.36 -4.28
CA ALA A 543 16.22 -21.90 -2.93
C ALA A 543 17.56 -22.56 -2.63
N THR A 544 18.06 -22.33 -1.42
CA THR A 544 19.33 -22.90 -0.95
C THR A 544 19.12 -23.57 0.39
N ARG A 545 19.71 -24.75 0.58
CA ARG A 545 19.90 -25.37 1.90
C ARG A 545 21.38 -25.42 2.23
N SER A 546 21.74 -24.81 3.36
CA SER A 546 23.11 -24.85 3.90
C SER A 546 23.26 -25.87 5.03
N GLY A 547 22.15 -26.29 5.67
CA GLY A 547 22.14 -27.25 6.77
C GLY A 547 21.77 -28.68 6.35
N THR A 548 21.59 -29.55 7.35
CA THR A 548 21.05 -30.90 7.18
C THR A 548 19.53 -30.89 7.38
N GLY A 549 18.76 -31.51 6.48
CA GLY A 549 17.30 -31.62 6.65
C GLY A 549 16.64 -32.35 5.49
N THR A 550 15.45 -32.91 5.75
CA THR A 550 14.65 -33.67 4.76
C THR A 550 13.35 -32.97 4.35
N ALA A 551 13.02 -31.85 5.00
CA ALA A 551 11.83 -31.08 4.68
C ALA A 551 11.86 -30.50 3.26
N ALA A 552 10.71 -30.06 2.76
CA ALA A 552 10.59 -29.45 1.44
C ALA A 552 11.36 -28.11 1.36
N VAL A 553 12.37 -28.03 0.49
CA VAL A 553 13.00 -26.76 0.10
C VAL A 553 13.07 -26.69 -1.42
N ALA A 554 12.42 -25.69 -1.99
CA ALA A 554 12.32 -25.53 -3.44
C ALA A 554 12.18 -24.08 -3.86
N ALA A 555 12.65 -23.74 -5.05
CA ALA A 555 12.47 -22.39 -5.59
C ALA A 555 11.00 -22.13 -5.93
N ILE A 556 10.32 -23.13 -6.49
CA ILE A 556 8.87 -23.15 -6.72
C ILE A 556 8.29 -24.46 -6.17
N ASP A 557 7.18 -24.36 -5.44
CA ASP A 557 6.45 -25.50 -4.87
C ASP A 557 4.93 -25.35 -5.03
N SER A 558 4.18 -26.46 -5.06
CA SER A 558 2.72 -26.47 -5.04
C SER A 558 2.13 -27.65 -4.27
N ASP A 559 0.96 -27.46 -3.68
CA ASP A 559 0.15 -28.55 -3.14
C ASP A 559 -0.73 -29.23 -4.20
N ASP A 560 -1.40 -30.30 -3.78
CA ASP A 560 -2.29 -31.17 -4.55
C ASP A 560 -3.67 -30.56 -4.83
N ASP A 561 -4.11 -29.65 -3.96
CA ASP A 561 -5.38 -28.91 -4.12
C ASP A 561 -5.25 -27.70 -5.07
N VAL A 562 -4.10 -27.56 -5.74
CA VAL A 562 -3.90 -26.59 -6.82
C VAL A 562 -4.40 -27.21 -8.14
N ALA A 563 -5.48 -26.67 -8.70
CA ALA A 563 -6.04 -27.17 -9.96
C ALA A 563 -5.10 -26.89 -11.15
N ALA A 564 -4.52 -25.69 -11.23
CA ALA A 564 -3.58 -25.34 -12.30
C ALA A 564 -2.43 -24.43 -11.83
N LEU A 565 -1.19 -24.83 -12.13
CA LEU A 565 0.01 -24.03 -11.98
C LEU A 565 0.78 -23.97 -13.29
N SER A 566 1.07 -22.75 -13.76
CA SER A 566 1.91 -22.50 -14.94
C SER A 566 3.19 -21.75 -14.55
N VAL A 567 4.34 -22.27 -14.98
CA VAL A 567 5.66 -21.67 -14.77
C VAL A 567 6.28 -21.38 -16.13
N THR A 568 6.51 -20.10 -16.42
CA THR A 568 7.22 -19.64 -17.62
C THR A 568 8.57 -19.05 -17.21
N ASN A 569 9.66 -19.75 -17.52
CA ASN A 569 11.02 -19.28 -17.32
C ASN A 569 11.58 -18.73 -18.64
N ARG A 570 11.70 -17.40 -18.75
CA ARG A 570 12.13 -16.73 -19.98
C ARG A 570 13.62 -16.93 -20.26
N ALA A 571 14.02 -16.66 -21.50
CA ALA A 571 15.43 -16.63 -21.86
C ALA A 571 16.23 -15.67 -20.97
N GLY A 572 17.40 -16.09 -20.51
CA GLY A 572 18.24 -15.35 -19.55
C GLY A 572 17.82 -15.48 -18.08
N ALA A 573 16.62 -15.98 -17.79
CA ALA A 573 16.12 -16.16 -16.42
C ALA A 573 16.62 -17.47 -15.79
N THR A 574 16.70 -17.50 -14.46
CA THR A 574 17.20 -18.65 -13.69
C THR A 574 16.20 -19.09 -12.62
N ILE A 575 15.96 -20.40 -12.54
CA ILE A 575 15.30 -21.07 -11.40
C ILE A 575 16.27 -22.10 -10.84
N SER A 576 16.66 -21.99 -9.57
CA SER A 576 17.73 -22.85 -9.02
C SER A 576 17.44 -23.41 -7.63
N GLY A 577 17.78 -24.68 -7.43
CA GLY A 577 17.83 -25.34 -6.13
C GLY A 577 19.25 -25.78 -5.79
N THR A 578 19.79 -25.34 -4.65
CA THR A 578 21.15 -25.66 -4.21
C THR A 578 21.15 -26.34 -2.85
N GLY A 579 21.97 -27.38 -2.68
CA GLY A 579 22.10 -28.14 -1.44
C GLY A 579 21.32 -29.46 -1.45
N THR A 580 21.62 -30.33 -0.48
CA THR A 580 21.06 -31.67 -0.39
C THR A 580 19.53 -31.62 -0.26
N GLY A 581 18.80 -32.39 -1.07
CA GLY A 581 17.34 -32.47 -1.00
C GLY A 581 16.61 -31.19 -1.37
N VAL A 582 17.26 -30.27 -2.08
CA VAL A 582 16.65 -29.04 -2.63
C VAL A 582 16.32 -29.24 -4.09
N ARG A 583 15.25 -28.60 -4.58
CA ARG A 583 14.82 -28.67 -5.97
C ARG A 583 14.63 -27.28 -6.55
N ALA A 584 14.80 -27.14 -7.87
CA ALA A 584 14.44 -25.89 -8.54
C ALA A 584 12.91 -25.75 -8.59
N ILE A 585 12.22 -26.80 -9.03
CA ILE A 585 10.77 -26.87 -9.10
C ILE A 585 10.32 -28.19 -8.47
N GLN A 586 9.33 -28.11 -7.59
CA GLN A 586 8.58 -29.28 -7.15
C GLN A 586 7.08 -28.96 -7.08
N GLY A 587 6.23 -29.98 -6.97
CA GLY A 587 4.84 -29.76 -6.57
C GLY A 587 3.87 -30.82 -7.07
N ARG A 588 2.60 -30.63 -6.71
CA ARG A 588 1.53 -31.61 -6.87
C ARG A 588 0.29 -31.13 -7.62
N ALA A 589 0.35 -29.94 -8.26
CA ALA A 589 -0.80 -29.39 -8.98
C ALA A 589 -1.39 -30.40 -10.00
N GLN A 590 -2.72 -30.39 -10.12
CA GLN A 590 -3.46 -31.30 -11.01
C GLN A 590 -3.15 -31.03 -12.48
N SER A 591 -2.92 -29.77 -12.86
CA SER A 591 -2.34 -29.38 -14.13
C SER A 591 -1.08 -28.55 -13.89
N PHE A 592 0.09 -29.14 -14.13
CA PHE A 592 1.38 -28.49 -13.90
C PHE A 592 2.08 -28.23 -15.24
N THR A 593 2.20 -26.96 -15.64
CA THR A 593 2.83 -26.56 -16.91
C THR A 593 4.15 -25.85 -16.66
N ILE A 594 5.21 -26.26 -17.35
CA ILE A 594 6.55 -25.66 -17.30
C ILE A 594 6.98 -25.33 -18.74
N ALA A 595 7.16 -24.05 -19.02
CA ALA A 595 7.76 -23.56 -20.26
C ALA A 595 9.13 -22.95 -19.93
N ASN A 596 10.21 -23.60 -20.37
CA ASN A 596 11.57 -23.18 -20.11
C ASN A 596 12.28 -22.71 -21.38
N ALA A 597 12.74 -21.46 -21.38
CA ALA A 597 13.68 -20.90 -22.34
C ALA A 597 14.98 -20.40 -21.69
N GLY A 598 15.04 -20.38 -20.35
CA GLY A 598 16.21 -20.01 -19.54
C GLY A 598 16.88 -21.22 -18.88
N ALA A 599 17.40 -21.04 -17.67
CA ALA A 599 18.07 -22.09 -16.90
C ALA A 599 17.21 -22.59 -15.72
N ILE A 600 17.05 -23.92 -15.61
CA ILE A 600 16.49 -24.60 -14.43
C ILE A 600 17.56 -25.54 -13.88
N THR A 601 18.03 -25.31 -12.67
CA THR A 601 19.18 -26.04 -12.11
C THR A 601 18.87 -26.64 -10.75
N GLY A 602 18.88 -27.97 -10.65
CA GLY A 602 18.89 -28.68 -9.37
C GLY A 602 20.30 -28.81 -8.79
N PRO A 603 20.44 -29.42 -7.60
CA PRO A 603 21.74 -29.68 -7.01
C PRO A 603 22.52 -30.70 -7.86
N ALA A 604 23.85 -30.66 -7.77
CA ALA A 604 24.72 -31.56 -8.53
C ALA A 604 24.35 -33.04 -8.30
N GLY A 605 24.07 -33.77 -9.38
CA GLY A 605 23.63 -35.17 -9.33
C GLY A 605 22.23 -35.40 -8.72
N GLY A 606 21.48 -34.33 -8.45
CA GLY A 606 20.16 -34.39 -7.83
C GLY A 606 19.03 -34.01 -8.79
N GLN A 607 17.89 -33.64 -8.20
CA GLN A 607 16.61 -33.49 -8.90
C GLN A 607 16.30 -32.01 -9.15
N ALA A 608 16.14 -31.63 -10.42
CA ALA A 608 15.83 -30.26 -10.80
C ALA A 608 14.33 -29.99 -10.75
N ILE A 609 13.54 -30.88 -11.39
CA ILE A 609 12.09 -30.75 -11.54
C ILE A 609 11.45 -32.04 -11.04
N VAL A 610 10.54 -31.94 -10.06
CA VAL A 610 9.76 -33.09 -9.60
C VAL A 610 8.28 -32.73 -9.44
N VAL A 611 7.48 -33.25 -10.35
CA VAL A 611 6.02 -33.09 -10.33
C VAL A 611 5.41 -34.46 -10.06
N TYR A 612 4.65 -34.58 -8.97
CA TYR A 612 4.15 -35.87 -8.49
C TYR A 612 2.69 -35.80 -8.01
N GLY A 613 2.06 -36.94 -7.73
CA GLY A 613 0.63 -37.03 -7.42
C GLY A 613 -0.25 -37.11 -8.66
N ALA A 614 -1.58 -37.14 -8.50
CA ALA A 614 -2.51 -37.29 -9.62
C ALA A 614 -2.55 -36.04 -10.51
N GLY A 615 -2.77 -36.23 -11.82
CA GLY A 615 -3.02 -35.14 -12.76
C GLY A 615 -2.22 -35.22 -14.05
N ASN A 616 -1.96 -34.07 -14.65
CA ASN A 616 -1.23 -33.90 -15.90
C ASN A 616 -0.01 -32.99 -15.69
N GLY A 617 1.13 -33.38 -16.26
CA GLY A 617 2.35 -32.58 -16.31
C GLY A 617 2.74 -32.22 -17.73
N PHE A 618 3.13 -30.96 -17.97
CA PHE A 618 3.58 -30.48 -19.27
C PHE A 618 4.93 -29.80 -19.12
N LEU A 619 5.93 -30.26 -19.86
CA LEU A 619 7.25 -29.63 -19.93
C LEU A 619 7.58 -29.29 -21.37
N THR A 620 7.83 -28.01 -21.65
CA THR A 620 8.43 -27.55 -22.89
C THR A 620 9.78 -26.93 -22.58
N ASN A 621 10.87 -27.59 -22.95
CA ASN A 621 12.21 -27.03 -22.92
C ASN A 621 12.57 -26.53 -24.32
N ALA A 622 12.52 -25.22 -24.52
CA ALA A 622 12.84 -24.56 -25.79
C ALA A 622 14.31 -24.76 -26.17
N ALA A 623 14.67 -24.45 -27.41
CA ALA A 623 16.04 -24.63 -27.93
C ALA A 623 17.11 -23.90 -27.09
N THR A 624 16.77 -22.74 -26.52
CA THR A 624 17.66 -21.97 -25.62
C THR A 624 17.65 -22.47 -24.17
N GLY A 625 16.69 -23.34 -23.83
CA GLY A 625 16.45 -23.80 -22.48
C GLY A 625 17.48 -24.82 -22.02
N VAL A 626 17.97 -24.64 -20.80
CA VAL A 626 18.89 -25.57 -20.13
C VAL A 626 18.27 -26.06 -18.84
N ILE A 627 18.21 -27.39 -18.67
CA ILE A 627 17.83 -28.05 -17.43
C ILE A 627 19.02 -28.86 -16.94
N THR A 628 19.46 -28.66 -15.70
CA THR A 628 20.57 -29.40 -15.09
C THR A 628 20.09 -30.14 -13.85
N GLY A 629 20.17 -31.46 -13.85
CA GLY A 629 19.58 -32.36 -12.85
C GLY A 629 18.41 -33.16 -13.40
N ASP A 630 17.92 -34.12 -12.61
CA ASP A 630 16.86 -35.03 -13.02
C ASP A 630 15.50 -34.32 -13.17
N VAL A 631 14.70 -34.81 -14.12
CA VAL A 631 13.29 -34.43 -14.32
C VAL A 631 12.40 -35.63 -14.00
N ARG A 632 11.41 -35.44 -13.14
CA ARG A 632 10.48 -36.50 -12.73
C ARG A 632 9.03 -36.07 -12.87
N PHE A 633 8.26 -36.91 -13.57
CA PHE A 633 6.80 -36.86 -13.64
C PHE A 633 6.24 -38.18 -13.14
N THR A 634 5.97 -38.24 -11.84
CA THR A 634 5.73 -39.50 -11.11
C THR A 634 4.40 -39.47 -10.37
N ASP A 635 4.01 -40.60 -9.79
CA ASP A 635 2.77 -40.72 -9.00
C ASP A 635 3.04 -40.38 -7.53
N ALA A 636 4.24 -40.70 -7.06
CA ALA A 636 4.80 -40.34 -5.76
C ALA A 636 6.29 -40.00 -5.93
N ASP A 637 6.91 -39.44 -4.89
CA ASP A 637 8.36 -39.26 -4.84
C ASP A 637 8.91 -39.76 -3.49
N PRO A 638 9.69 -40.87 -3.45
CA PRO A 638 10.10 -41.68 -4.60
C PRO A 638 8.93 -42.42 -5.26
N GLN A 639 9.10 -42.82 -6.52
CA GLN A 639 8.11 -43.60 -7.26
C GLN A 639 7.86 -44.96 -6.59
N VAL A 640 6.59 -45.28 -6.30
CA VAL A 640 6.15 -46.56 -5.71
C VAL A 640 5.11 -47.21 -6.62
N ALA A 641 5.20 -48.52 -6.83
CA ALA A 641 4.41 -49.26 -7.83
C ALA A 641 2.91 -49.47 -7.48
N THR A 642 2.40 -48.94 -6.35
CA THR A 642 1.08 -49.30 -5.80
C THR A 642 0.09 -48.14 -5.69
N THR A 643 0.46 -46.92 -6.08
CA THR A 643 -0.42 -45.75 -5.93
C THR A 643 -1.47 -45.65 -7.03
N ALA A 644 -2.73 -45.38 -6.67
CA ALA A 644 -3.83 -45.16 -7.61
C ALA A 644 -3.76 -43.79 -8.34
N ASN A 645 -2.96 -42.86 -7.82
CA ASN A 645 -2.84 -41.48 -8.29
C ASN A 645 -1.93 -41.39 -9.53
N ARG A 646 -2.47 -41.69 -10.71
CA ARG A 646 -1.69 -41.68 -11.94
C ARG A 646 -1.41 -40.27 -12.46
N ARG A 647 -0.15 -39.96 -12.77
CA ARG A 647 0.22 -38.73 -13.49
C ARG A 647 0.48 -39.00 -14.96
N ASN A 648 -0.29 -38.39 -15.85
CA ASN A 648 0.07 -38.35 -17.27
C ASN A 648 1.04 -37.19 -17.52
N SER A 649 1.90 -37.30 -18.54
CA SER A 649 2.70 -36.14 -18.91
C SER A 649 3.09 -36.06 -20.39
N THR A 650 3.34 -34.84 -20.83
CA THR A 650 3.90 -34.53 -22.14
C THR A 650 5.17 -33.71 -21.94
N THR A 651 6.27 -34.17 -22.52
CA THR A 651 7.57 -33.50 -22.50
C THR A 651 8.01 -33.22 -23.94
N THR A 652 8.31 -31.96 -24.24
CA THR A 652 8.92 -31.53 -25.50
C THR A 652 10.27 -30.92 -25.19
N ASN A 653 11.35 -31.52 -25.68
CA ASN A 653 12.71 -31.03 -25.48
C ASN A 653 13.37 -30.67 -26.81
N ALA A 654 13.60 -29.38 -27.04
CA ALA A 654 14.42 -28.85 -28.12
C ALA A 654 15.77 -28.31 -27.62
N GLY A 655 15.91 -28.08 -26.31
CA GLY A 655 17.13 -27.56 -25.67
C GLY A 655 18.02 -28.66 -25.09
N ARG A 656 18.69 -28.33 -23.98
CA ARG A 656 19.57 -29.25 -23.25
C ARG A 656 18.95 -29.67 -21.91
N LEU A 657 18.89 -30.99 -21.66
CA LEU A 657 18.58 -31.60 -20.38
C LEU A 657 19.76 -32.46 -19.93
N SER A 658 20.44 -32.02 -18.88
CA SER A 658 21.63 -32.65 -18.32
C SER A 658 21.30 -33.43 -17.05
N GLY A 659 20.64 -34.58 -17.21
CA GLY A 659 20.11 -35.42 -16.14
C GLY A 659 19.25 -36.56 -16.67
N ASN A 660 18.69 -37.37 -15.78
CA ASN A 660 17.75 -38.43 -16.16
C ASN A 660 16.32 -37.89 -16.26
N ILE A 661 15.48 -38.59 -17.03
CA ILE A 661 14.03 -38.40 -17.04
C ILE A 661 13.37 -39.65 -16.46
N GLN A 662 12.52 -39.47 -15.46
CA GLN A 662 11.74 -40.54 -14.86
C GLN A 662 10.24 -40.26 -14.98
N TYR A 663 9.52 -41.25 -15.51
CA TYR A 663 8.07 -41.25 -15.68
C TYR A 663 7.43 -42.34 -14.81
N GLY A 664 6.28 -42.03 -14.21
CA GLY A 664 5.49 -42.93 -13.37
C GLY A 664 4.61 -43.92 -14.14
N LEU A 665 3.54 -44.37 -13.47
CA LEU A 665 2.57 -45.39 -13.93
C LEU A 665 1.51 -44.82 -14.88
N GLY A 666 1.55 -43.52 -15.20
CA GLY A 666 0.63 -42.88 -16.13
C GLY A 666 0.92 -43.20 -17.59
N SER A 667 0.35 -42.39 -18.48
CA SER A 667 0.68 -42.38 -19.90
C SER A 667 1.53 -41.15 -20.22
N HIS A 668 2.64 -41.37 -20.93
CA HIS A 668 3.67 -40.36 -21.09
C HIS A 668 4.07 -40.19 -22.56
N THR A 669 4.23 -38.95 -23.00
CA THR A 669 4.77 -38.63 -24.32
C THR A 669 6.03 -37.80 -24.17
N LEU A 670 7.13 -38.25 -24.76
CA LEU A 670 8.37 -37.49 -24.90
C LEU A 670 8.62 -37.22 -26.38
N THR A 671 8.74 -35.96 -26.76
CA THR A 671 9.24 -35.54 -28.08
C THR A 671 10.57 -34.83 -27.90
N ASN A 672 11.62 -35.35 -28.51
CA ASN A 672 12.96 -34.81 -28.41
C ASN A 672 13.47 -34.39 -29.80
N THR A 673 14.06 -33.21 -29.86
CA THR A 673 14.86 -32.67 -30.98
C THR A 673 16.15 -32.00 -30.47
N GLY A 674 16.36 -31.99 -29.16
CA GLY A 674 17.57 -31.48 -28.50
C GLY A 674 18.39 -32.59 -27.82
N ALA A 675 19.07 -32.25 -26.73
CA ALA A 675 19.95 -33.15 -26.01
C ALA A 675 19.40 -33.58 -24.65
N ILE A 676 19.44 -34.88 -24.36
CA ILE A 676 19.20 -35.50 -23.05
C ILE A 676 20.43 -36.32 -22.71
N THR A 677 21.18 -35.95 -21.67
CA THR A 677 22.45 -36.66 -21.37
C THR A 677 22.28 -37.92 -20.53
N GLY A 678 21.18 -38.05 -19.80
CA GLY A 678 20.92 -39.18 -18.91
C GLY A 678 19.98 -40.24 -19.51
N ASN A 679 19.52 -41.13 -18.65
CA ASN A 679 18.56 -42.19 -18.98
C ASN A 679 17.14 -41.65 -19.07
N ILE A 680 16.29 -42.35 -19.82
CA ILE A 680 14.83 -42.16 -19.84
C ILE A 680 14.19 -43.45 -19.31
N ALA A 681 13.47 -43.35 -18.20
CA ALA A 681 12.85 -44.50 -17.54
C ALA A 681 11.35 -44.33 -17.37
N PHE A 682 10.60 -45.38 -17.70
CA PHE A 682 9.16 -45.49 -17.48
C PHE A 682 8.89 -46.61 -16.46
N ALA A 683 8.21 -46.27 -15.37
CA ALA A 683 7.66 -47.24 -14.43
C ALA A 683 6.21 -47.52 -14.81
N ASP A 684 5.98 -48.19 -15.94
CA ASP A 684 4.67 -48.34 -16.57
C ASP A 684 3.86 -49.54 -16.02
N VAL A 685 2.56 -49.56 -16.32
CA VAL A 685 1.63 -50.66 -16.02
C VAL A 685 0.86 -51.06 -17.28
N ALA A 686 0.10 -52.16 -17.24
CA ALA A 686 -0.66 -52.65 -18.40
C ALA A 686 -1.59 -51.60 -19.07
N ALA A 687 -2.07 -50.62 -18.30
CA ALA A 687 -2.92 -49.54 -18.82
C ALA A 687 -2.13 -48.35 -19.39
N SER A 688 -0.82 -48.25 -19.13
CA SER A 688 0.03 -47.16 -19.58
C SER A 688 0.24 -47.22 -21.09
N ARG A 689 0.22 -46.04 -21.71
CA ARG A 689 0.62 -45.85 -23.11
C ARG A 689 1.74 -44.83 -23.15
N ASN A 690 2.95 -45.27 -23.47
CA ASN A 690 4.11 -44.39 -23.53
C ASN A 690 4.61 -44.25 -24.95
N THR A 691 4.97 -43.04 -25.33
CA THR A 691 5.51 -42.72 -26.65
C THR A 691 6.77 -41.89 -26.51
N VAL A 692 7.85 -42.32 -27.16
CA VAL A 692 9.06 -41.53 -27.34
C VAL A 692 9.20 -41.23 -28.84
N ASN A 693 9.21 -39.94 -29.19
CA ASN A 693 9.44 -39.45 -30.54
C ASN A 693 10.81 -38.79 -30.59
N LEU A 694 11.71 -39.31 -31.43
CA LEU A 694 13.02 -38.73 -31.67
C LEU A 694 13.06 -38.14 -33.08
N GLY A 695 13.24 -36.83 -33.16
CA GLY A 695 13.40 -36.09 -34.42
C GLY A 695 14.87 -35.71 -34.69
N THR A 696 15.10 -35.01 -35.81
CA THR A 696 16.41 -34.41 -36.14
C THR A 696 16.98 -33.60 -34.98
N GLY A 697 18.28 -33.79 -34.70
CA GLY A 697 18.99 -33.11 -33.61
C GLY A 697 18.93 -33.85 -32.26
N SER A 698 18.13 -34.92 -32.18
CA SER A 698 18.04 -35.74 -30.97
C SER A 698 19.37 -36.36 -30.58
N THR A 699 19.77 -36.16 -29.33
CA THR A 699 20.86 -36.92 -28.69
C THR A 699 20.41 -37.45 -27.34
N ILE A 700 20.53 -38.76 -27.15
CA ILE A 700 20.23 -39.44 -25.88
C ILE A 700 21.52 -40.09 -25.38
N GLY A 701 22.07 -39.61 -24.26
CA GLY A 701 23.31 -40.10 -23.68
C GLY A 701 23.16 -41.40 -22.88
N GLY A 702 21.94 -41.71 -22.41
CA GLY A 702 21.64 -42.91 -21.64
C GLY A 702 20.74 -43.93 -22.35
N ASN A 703 20.24 -44.89 -21.59
CA ASN A 703 19.29 -45.90 -22.06
C ASN A 703 17.84 -45.39 -22.02
N ILE A 704 16.98 -45.97 -22.85
CA ILE A 704 15.53 -45.77 -22.81
C ILE A 704 14.89 -47.09 -22.33
N THR A 705 14.28 -47.08 -21.16
CA THR A 705 13.78 -48.32 -20.53
C THR A 705 12.36 -48.17 -20.03
N ALA A 706 11.52 -49.18 -20.27
CA ALA A 706 10.25 -49.39 -19.60
C ALA A 706 10.30 -50.70 -18.81
N GLN A 707 9.67 -50.76 -17.63
CA GLN A 707 9.83 -51.87 -16.67
C GLN A 707 8.54 -52.69 -16.46
N GLY A 708 7.42 -52.27 -17.04
CA GLY A 708 6.11 -52.86 -16.85
C GLY A 708 5.52 -53.51 -18.10
N LEU A 709 4.20 -53.69 -18.05
CA LEU A 709 3.41 -54.37 -19.08
C LEU A 709 2.69 -53.38 -20.02
N GLY A 710 3.06 -52.10 -20.01
CA GLY A 710 2.43 -51.07 -20.82
C GLY A 710 2.72 -51.21 -22.30
N ILE A 711 1.98 -50.44 -23.11
CA ILE A 711 2.24 -50.33 -24.55
C ILE A 711 3.17 -49.14 -24.76
N ASN A 712 4.38 -49.44 -25.21
CA ASN A 712 5.48 -48.48 -25.31
C ASN A 712 5.95 -48.38 -26.76
N ALA A 713 5.92 -47.18 -27.35
CA ALA A 713 6.30 -46.94 -28.74
C ALA A 713 7.52 -46.02 -28.83
N LEU A 714 8.51 -46.40 -29.65
CA LEU A 714 9.59 -45.54 -30.09
C LEU A 714 9.38 -45.17 -31.57
N ASN A 715 9.19 -43.89 -31.84
CA ASN A 715 9.06 -43.34 -33.18
C ASN A 715 10.31 -42.52 -33.52
N LEU A 716 10.83 -42.76 -34.72
CA LEU A 716 12.00 -42.10 -35.26
C LEU A 716 11.60 -41.35 -36.54
N SER A 717 11.99 -40.08 -36.61
CA SER A 717 11.79 -39.21 -37.78
C SER A 717 13.00 -38.30 -38.00
N GLY A 718 13.22 -37.86 -39.24
CA GLY A 718 14.38 -37.05 -39.59
C GLY A 718 15.70 -37.81 -39.43
N THR A 719 16.75 -37.17 -38.90
CA THR A 719 18.10 -37.77 -38.83
C THR A 719 18.64 -37.90 -37.41
N GLY A 720 19.29 -39.01 -37.09
CA GLY A 720 19.86 -39.20 -35.77
C GLY A 720 20.62 -40.50 -35.57
N THR A 721 21.28 -40.62 -34.41
CA THR A 721 21.94 -41.85 -33.97
C THR A 721 21.49 -42.18 -32.55
N LEU A 722 21.04 -43.41 -32.35
CA LEU A 722 20.72 -43.97 -31.06
C LEU A 722 21.89 -44.82 -30.56
N THR A 723 22.60 -44.32 -29.55
CA THR A 723 23.78 -44.97 -28.96
C THR A 723 23.47 -45.82 -27.74
N GLY A 724 22.39 -45.51 -27.01
CA GLY A 724 21.94 -46.25 -25.83
C GLY A 724 21.06 -47.45 -26.16
N ASN A 725 20.83 -48.31 -25.16
CA ASN A 725 19.92 -49.45 -25.28
C ASN A 725 18.46 -49.00 -25.18
N VAL A 726 17.57 -49.70 -25.89
CA VAL A 726 16.12 -49.62 -25.71
C VAL A 726 15.60 -50.96 -25.23
N ALA A 727 14.90 -50.97 -24.10
CA ALA A 727 14.33 -52.17 -23.49
C ALA A 727 12.92 -51.94 -22.93
N GLY A 728 12.08 -52.97 -22.94
CA GLY A 728 10.68 -52.90 -22.46
C GLY A 728 9.71 -52.20 -23.43
N PHE A 729 10.15 -51.89 -24.66
CA PHE A 729 9.30 -51.26 -25.66
C PHE A 729 8.51 -52.30 -26.46
N THR A 730 7.30 -51.92 -26.89
CA THR A 730 6.43 -52.76 -27.73
C THR A 730 6.77 -52.57 -29.20
N THR A 731 6.87 -51.33 -29.67
CA THR A 731 7.06 -51.05 -31.10
C THR A 731 8.20 -50.07 -31.37
N LEU A 732 8.88 -50.30 -32.50
CA LEU A 732 9.75 -49.33 -33.15
C LEU A 732 9.13 -48.93 -34.50
N ARG A 733 9.09 -47.64 -34.80
CA ARG A 733 8.68 -47.13 -36.11
C ARG A 733 9.66 -46.08 -36.62
N GLN A 734 10.30 -46.35 -37.75
CA GLN A 734 11.04 -45.38 -38.56
C GLN A 734 10.11 -44.86 -39.65
N ALA A 735 9.83 -43.55 -39.68
CA ALA A 735 8.83 -42.95 -40.56
C ALA A 735 9.43 -42.25 -41.79
N ASP A 736 10.51 -41.49 -41.62
CA ASP A 736 11.19 -40.71 -42.65
C ASP A 736 12.65 -40.40 -42.25
N GLY A 737 13.43 -39.81 -43.15
CA GLY A 737 14.82 -39.42 -42.89
C GLY A 737 15.77 -40.61 -42.73
N ALA A 738 16.85 -40.46 -41.95
CA ALA A 738 17.89 -41.47 -41.78
C ALA A 738 18.34 -41.62 -40.31
N TRP A 739 18.06 -42.78 -39.71
CA TRP A 739 18.42 -43.09 -38.33
C TRP A 739 19.42 -44.24 -38.23
N THR A 740 20.38 -44.12 -37.31
CA THR A 740 21.35 -45.18 -37.02
C THR A 740 21.16 -45.76 -35.62
N LEU A 741 21.02 -47.07 -35.52
CA LEU A 741 21.14 -47.83 -34.28
C LEU A 741 22.62 -48.22 -34.13
N ALA A 742 23.33 -47.59 -33.19
CA ALA A 742 24.79 -47.66 -33.13
C ALA A 742 25.30 -49.03 -32.67
N SER A 743 26.51 -49.39 -33.12
CA SER A 743 27.22 -50.59 -32.68
C SER A 743 27.43 -50.60 -31.16
N GLY A 744 27.36 -51.77 -30.55
CA GLY A 744 27.49 -51.94 -29.10
C GLY A 744 26.19 -51.72 -28.31
N SER A 745 25.10 -51.32 -28.97
CA SER A 745 23.77 -51.21 -28.36
C SER A 745 22.87 -52.43 -28.67
N THR A 746 21.85 -52.60 -27.84
CA THR A 746 20.76 -53.58 -28.03
C THR A 746 19.41 -52.86 -27.99
N GLN A 747 18.58 -53.15 -28.99
CA GLN A 747 17.28 -52.53 -29.19
C GLN A 747 16.22 -53.63 -29.17
N THR A 748 15.30 -53.62 -28.20
CA THR A 748 14.35 -54.72 -27.98
C THR A 748 12.91 -54.24 -28.07
N PHE A 749 12.13 -54.87 -28.96
CA PHE A 749 10.72 -54.53 -29.21
C PHE A 749 9.86 -55.79 -29.31
N SER A 750 8.94 -55.99 -28.37
CA SER A 750 8.15 -57.23 -28.27
C SER A 750 7.05 -57.37 -29.34
N GLY A 751 6.50 -56.25 -29.82
CA GLY A 751 5.49 -56.17 -30.87
C GLY A 751 6.03 -55.95 -32.28
N GLY A 752 7.34 -55.67 -32.41
CA GLY A 752 8.03 -55.57 -33.69
C GLY A 752 8.58 -54.18 -34.03
N ALA A 753 9.36 -54.14 -35.11
CA ALA A 753 9.94 -52.94 -35.69
C ALA A 753 9.40 -52.74 -37.12
N THR A 754 9.12 -51.50 -37.51
CA THR A 754 8.66 -51.15 -38.85
C THR A 754 9.48 -50.00 -39.41
N VAL A 755 10.10 -50.22 -40.58
CA VAL A 755 10.71 -49.16 -41.40
C VAL A 755 9.68 -48.76 -42.45
N ALA A 756 8.81 -47.82 -42.09
CA ALA A 756 7.70 -47.40 -42.95
C ALA A 756 8.16 -46.49 -44.09
N GLY A 757 9.21 -45.70 -43.86
CA GLY A 757 9.81 -44.79 -44.82
C GLY A 757 11.23 -44.37 -44.38
N GLY A 758 12.01 -43.78 -45.28
CA GLY A 758 13.39 -43.35 -45.01
C GLY A 758 14.37 -44.53 -44.83
N VAL A 759 15.49 -44.27 -44.17
CA VAL A 759 16.61 -45.21 -43.96
C VAL A 759 16.79 -45.54 -42.48
N LEU A 760 16.81 -46.83 -42.13
CA LEU A 760 17.23 -47.32 -40.82
C LEU A 760 18.55 -48.10 -40.96
N THR A 761 19.64 -47.56 -40.41
CA THR A 761 20.94 -48.23 -40.32
C THR A 761 21.01 -49.04 -39.03
N VAL A 762 21.02 -50.36 -39.13
CA VAL A 762 21.15 -51.28 -38.00
C VAL A 762 22.60 -51.73 -37.88
N ASN A 763 23.38 -51.06 -37.04
CA ASN A 763 24.73 -51.51 -36.63
C ASN A 763 24.72 -52.18 -35.24
N SER A 764 23.55 -52.20 -34.59
CA SER A 764 23.28 -52.77 -33.27
C SER A 764 22.75 -54.21 -33.37
N THR A 765 22.39 -54.79 -32.21
CA THR A 765 21.44 -55.92 -32.17
C THR A 765 20.01 -55.37 -32.10
N LEU A 766 19.14 -55.72 -33.04
CA LEU A 766 17.71 -55.42 -33.08
C LEU A 766 16.90 -56.70 -32.79
N ASN A 767 16.39 -56.81 -31.57
CA ASN A 767 15.55 -57.90 -31.11
C ASN A 767 14.08 -57.58 -31.38
N ALA A 768 13.65 -57.78 -32.63
CA ALA A 768 12.28 -57.58 -33.08
C ALA A 768 11.99 -58.32 -34.39
N ASN A 769 10.74 -58.75 -34.60
CA ASN A 769 10.25 -58.99 -35.96
C ASN A 769 10.24 -57.66 -36.70
N THR A 770 10.90 -57.58 -37.84
CA THR A 770 11.16 -56.30 -38.53
C THR A 770 10.52 -56.30 -39.91
N GLY A 771 9.65 -55.33 -40.18
CA GLY A 771 9.06 -55.11 -41.50
C GLY A 771 9.66 -53.89 -42.19
N VAL A 772 10.10 -54.03 -43.43
CA VAL A 772 10.52 -52.92 -44.30
C VAL A 772 9.40 -52.64 -45.29
N GLY A 773 8.73 -51.49 -45.16
CA GLY A 773 7.66 -51.06 -46.06
C GLY A 773 8.19 -50.62 -47.41
N THR A 774 7.31 -50.45 -48.41
CA THR A 774 7.69 -50.13 -49.79
C THR A 774 8.50 -48.84 -49.96
N ALA A 775 8.31 -47.87 -49.06
CA ALA A 775 9.08 -46.62 -49.03
C ALA A 775 10.28 -46.65 -48.06
N GLY A 776 10.49 -47.77 -47.37
CA GLY A 776 11.53 -47.94 -46.36
C GLY A 776 12.80 -48.59 -46.90
N THR A 777 13.93 -48.21 -46.31
CA THR A 777 15.24 -48.77 -46.60
C THR A 777 15.91 -49.21 -45.28
N LEU A 778 16.37 -50.45 -45.21
CA LEU A 778 17.13 -50.98 -44.08
C LEU A 778 18.56 -51.29 -44.52
N VAL A 779 19.54 -50.71 -43.82
CA VAL A 779 20.97 -50.88 -44.08
C VAL A 779 21.71 -51.22 -42.79
N GLY A 780 23.02 -51.37 -42.84
CA GLY A 780 23.88 -51.60 -41.67
C GLY A 780 24.57 -52.97 -41.67
N THR A 781 25.34 -53.19 -40.62
CA THR A 781 26.21 -54.38 -40.43
C THR A 781 25.90 -55.17 -39.16
N GLY A 782 24.79 -54.85 -38.50
CA GLY A 782 24.37 -55.42 -37.23
C GLY A 782 23.61 -56.74 -37.37
N ARG A 783 22.72 -56.99 -36.40
CA ARG A 783 21.91 -58.21 -36.34
C ARG A 783 20.43 -57.87 -36.14
N VAL A 784 19.55 -58.50 -36.91
CA VAL A 784 18.10 -58.56 -36.67
C VAL A 784 17.77 -59.96 -36.14
N ALA A 785 17.41 -60.07 -34.87
CA ALA A 785 17.21 -61.37 -34.21
C ALA A 785 15.82 -61.99 -34.48
N GLY A 786 14.84 -61.23 -34.97
CA GLY A 786 13.54 -61.74 -35.40
C GLY A 786 13.47 -62.04 -36.90
N THR A 787 12.26 -62.28 -37.41
CA THR A 787 12.02 -62.39 -38.86
C THR A 787 12.11 -61.00 -39.51
N LEU A 788 12.93 -60.87 -40.55
CA LEU A 788 13.00 -59.69 -41.41
C LEU A 788 12.11 -59.89 -42.65
N THR A 789 11.05 -59.09 -42.77
CA THR A 789 10.13 -59.10 -43.91
C THR A 789 10.34 -57.88 -44.78
N ASN A 790 10.69 -58.05 -46.05
CA ASN A 790 11.11 -56.99 -46.95
C ASN A 790 10.10 -56.70 -48.07
N ALA A 791 9.46 -55.53 -48.06
CA ALA A 791 8.68 -54.98 -49.17
C ALA A 791 9.33 -53.71 -49.79
N GLY A 792 10.41 -53.20 -49.20
CA GLY A 792 11.16 -52.02 -49.65
C GLY A 792 12.57 -52.39 -50.08
N ILE A 793 13.58 -51.67 -49.56
CA ILE A 793 14.99 -51.96 -49.85
C ILE A 793 15.69 -52.51 -48.60
N VAL A 794 16.40 -53.62 -48.74
CA VAL A 794 17.39 -54.10 -47.76
C VAL A 794 18.75 -54.12 -48.43
N ALA A 795 19.72 -53.40 -47.87
CA ALA A 795 21.07 -53.29 -48.42
C ALA A 795 22.12 -53.37 -47.29
N PRO A 796 22.67 -54.57 -47.00
CA PRO A 796 23.72 -54.74 -46.01
C PRO A 796 24.96 -53.88 -46.33
N GLY A 797 25.47 -53.15 -45.33
CA GLY A 797 26.54 -52.16 -45.52
C GLY A 797 26.15 -50.76 -45.08
N SER A 798 26.96 -49.77 -45.43
CA SER A 798 26.73 -48.36 -45.14
C SER A 798 27.29 -47.50 -46.28
N THR A 799 26.99 -46.20 -46.29
CA THR A 799 27.60 -45.27 -47.27
C THR A 799 29.13 -45.25 -47.19
N ALA A 800 29.71 -45.45 -46.00
CA ALA A 800 31.15 -45.51 -45.79
C ALA A 800 31.78 -46.89 -46.11
N ALA A 801 30.95 -47.95 -46.16
CA ALA A 801 31.35 -49.32 -46.46
C ALA A 801 30.21 -49.97 -47.24
N PRO A 802 30.13 -49.76 -48.58
CA PRO A 802 28.96 -50.11 -49.39
C PRO A 802 28.70 -51.63 -49.49
N PHE A 803 29.66 -52.43 -49.02
CA PHE A 803 29.54 -53.86 -48.79
C PHE A 803 29.57 -54.13 -47.28
N GLY A 804 28.65 -54.94 -46.79
CA GLY A 804 28.63 -55.35 -45.39
C GLY A 804 27.84 -56.64 -45.16
N THR A 805 27.81 -57.09 -43.90
CA THR A 805 27.03 -58.26 -43.50
C THR A 805 26.00 -57.86 -42.47
N LEU A 806 24.72 -58.06 -42.79
CA LEU A 806 23.61 -57.95 -41.85
C LEU A 806 23.18 -59.36 -41.46
N THR A 807 23.27 -59.70 -40.17
CA THR A 807 22.85 -61.04 -39.70
C THR A 807 21.35 -61.04 -39.43
N VAL A 808 20.61 -62.00 -39.99
CA VAL A 808 19.17 -62.13 -39.78
C VAL A 808 18.81 -63.56 -39.37
N THR A 809 17.81 -63.74 -38.49
CA THR A 809 17.37 -65.08 -38.09
C THR A 809 16.54 -65.75 -39.19
N ASN A 810 15.55 -65.03 -39.74
CA ASN A 810 14.75 -65.46 -40.88
C ASN A 810 14.57 -64.28 -41.84
N PHE A 811 14.59 -64.52 -43.15
CA PHE A 811 14.37 -63.51 -44.18
C PHE A 811 13.18 -63.88 -45.06
N VAL A 812 12.23 -62.96 -45.22
CA VAL A 812 11.04 -63.10 -46.06
C VAL A 812 11.00 -61.98 -47.07
N GLN A 813 11.19 -62.31 -48.35
CA GLN A 813 11.08 -61.35 -49.45
C GLN A 813 9.61 -61.24 -49.89
N GLN A 814 9.02 -60.04 -49.81
CA GLN A 814 7.71 -59.76 -50.37
C GLN A 814 7.82 -59.29 -51.83
N ALA A 815 6.73 -59.43 -52.58
CA ALA A 815 6.62 -58.93 -53.95
C ALA A 815 6.87 -57.40 -53.98
N GLY A 816 7.74 -56.95 -54.89
CA GLY A 816 8.11 -55.54 -55.03
C GLY A 816 9.26 -55.07 -54.14
N GLY A 817 9.68 -55.86 -53.13
CA GLY A 817 10.88 -55.54 -52.36
C GLY A 817 12.17 -55.93 -53.09
N THR A 818 13.28 -55.29 -52.70
CA THR A 818 14.62 -55.47 -53.28
C THR A 818 15.64 -55.80 -52.20
N LEU A 819 16.47 -56.82 -52.43
CA LEU A 819 17.70 -57.08 -51.70
C LEU A 819 18.88 -56.62 -52.56
N GLN A 820 19.62 -55.60 -52.13
CA GLN A 820 20.77 -55.07 -52.85
C GLN A 820 22.08 -55.62 -52.27
N THR A 821 23.01 -55.98 -53.14
CA THR A 821 24.36 -56.45 -52.78
C THR A 821 25.36 -55.31 -52.58
N THR A 822 24.99 -54.11 -53.00
CA THR A 822 25.75 -52.85 -52.83
C THR A 822 24.77 -51.73 -52.54
N LEU A 823 25.08 -50.90 -51.54
CA LEU A 823 24.39 -49.61 -51.40
C LEU A 823 24.77 -48.73 -52.60
N GLY A 824 23.80 -48.41 -53.47
CA GLY A 824 24.03 -47.54 -54.62
C GLY A 824 24.47 -46.14 -54.16
N VAL A 825 25.32 -45.46 -54.96
CA VAL A 825 25.83 -44.12 -54.64
C VAL A 825 24.78 -43.01 -54.73
N ASP A 826 23.56 -43.30 -55.20
CA ASP A 826 22.45 -42.36 -55.31
C ASP A 826 21.22 -42.89 -54.56
N GLY A 827 21.06 -42.47 -53.30
CA GLY A 827 19.88 -42.73 -52.45
C GLY A 827 20.19 -42.72 -50.96
#